data_AF-A0A0V0IXZ4-F1
#
_entry.id   AF-A0A0V0IXZ4-F1
#
_cell.length_a   1.000
_cell.length_b   1.000
_cell.length_c   1.000
_cell.angle_alpha   90.00
_cell.angle_beta   90.00
_cell.angle_gamma   90.00
#
_symmetry.space_group_name_H-M   'P 1'
#
loop_
_entity.id
_entity.type
_entity.pdbx_description
1 polymer ?
#
loop_
_entity_poly.entity_id
_entity_poly.type
_entity_poly.pdbx_seq_one_letter_code
_entity_poly.pdbx_strand_id
1 'polypeptide(L)'
;MYMTSFDRSKPPEEAALREAHEDAIQKSMAAFNSTAVGAGSIRTKYEKRLQNFIKKAFEDIRKDAFRESSLQCSNAIQDMENRLRKACHAPDAKVDTVLKVLDDSVSKYEAMCQGPEKWRKLLVFLQQSLEGPLVDLINKQIDQIGSEKTALALKCRSIEDKMSFLNKQLEASEKFKSEYLKRYEDATSDKKKLAEDYASRIANLQSKHSMLEERYASLSKTLDSTRIESMEWKRKYEQLLSKQKAGEEQSNAEISILKSRTSAAEARVNAAKEQAESAQEEAEEWKRKYDIAVKEVKNALEKAASVQERANKETQLREDALRDEFSSALADKEEEIKDKAYKLEQAEQRLATLTLELRTADSKVRNYGLEVSALKVEIKELGERLEQINATAQSFEREAKILEQEKVHLEQKYRSEFDRFEDVQDRYKSAEREAKRATELADKARAEAAAALKEKNEIQRLAMERLAQIEKADRAIEKLEREREDLADEVGRYHRAEKDARSKVAMLEARVEEREKEIEMLLKSNNEQRASTVQVLESLLETERAARSEATNRAEALSVQLQATQGKLDLLQQQLTAVRLNETALDSKLRTASHGKRARIDEYEAGIESVHDMDTNDRPIRGNKRSKSTTSPLKYTSPEDGGSVFRGDDDGHSQQTNGEDYTKFTVQKLKQELTKHDFGAELLQLKNANKKDILALYEKCVLQKS
;
A
#
# COMPACT_ATOMS: atom_id res chain seq x y z
N MET A 1 -61.52 26.74 -66.08
CA MET A 1 -60.34 26.84 -66.98
C MET A 1 -59.21 27.53 -66.23
N TYR A 2 -58.71 28.73 -66.54
CA TYR A 2 -57.51 29.29 -65.88
C TYR A 2 -57.42 29.04 -64.34
N MET A 3 -58.40 29.48 -63.56
CA MET A 3 -58.42 29.33 -62.09
C MET A 3 -58.50 27.87 -61.58
N THR A 4 -58.85 26.92 -62.45
CA THR A 4 -58.95 25.47 -62.17
C THR A 4 -57.84 24.66 -62.86
N SER A 5 -57.00 25.30 -63.67
CA SER A 5 -55.83 24.69 -64.33
C SER A 5 -54.49 25.26 -63.85
N PHE A 6 -54.52 26.34 -63.06
CA PHE A 6 -53.35 26.85 -62.34
C PHE A 6 -53.09 25.98 -61.10
N ASP A 7 -51.92 25.32 -61.08
CA ASP A 7 -51.49 24.51 -59.96
C ASP A 7 -51.06 25.39 -58.78
N ARG A 8 -51.83 25.34 -57.70
CA ARG A 8 -51.57 26.07 -56.45
C ARG A 8 -50.66 25.31 -55.48
N SER A 9 -50.25 24.07 -55.80
CA SER A 9 -49.32 23.28 -54.99
C SER A 9 -47.84 23.56 -55.32
N LYS A 10 -47.57 24.24 -56.44
CA LYS A 10 -46.24 24.73 -56.82
C LYS A 10 -45.67 25.66 -55.75
N PRO A 11 -44.36 25.59 -55.45
CA PRO A 11 -43.73 26.39 -54.41
C PRO A 11 -43.85 27.90 -54.71
N PRO A 12 -43.90 28.78 -53.68
CA PRO A 12 -44.09 30.22 -53.82
C PRO A 12 -42.81 30.94 -54.30
N GLU A 13 -42.20 30.43 -55.37
CA GLU A 13 -40.99 30.92 -56.01
C GLU A 13 -41.32 31.45 -57.41
N GLU A 14 -40.62 32.49 -57.86
CA GLU A 14 -41.03 33.18 -59.09
C GLU A 14 -40.96 32.29 -60.34
N ALA A 15 -39.97 31.39 -60.43
CA ALA A 15 -39.85 30.46 -61.55
C ALA A 15 -41.01 29.44 -61.58
N ALA A 16 -41.28 28.77 -60.46
CA ALA A 16 -42.32 27.74 -60.37
C ALA A 16 -43.75 28.30 -60.53
N LEU A 17 -44.02 29.49 -60.00
CA LEU A 17 -45.30 30.18 -60.20
C LEU A 17 -45.47 30.66 -61.66
N ARG A 18 -44.38 31.03 -62.34
CA ARG A 18 -44.41 31.44 -63.76
C ARG A 18 -44.61 30.25 -64.69
N GLU A 19 -43.94 29.13 -64.43
CA GLU A 19 -44.19 27.84 -65.10
C GLU A 19 -45.69 27.46 -64.99
N ALA A 20 -46.25 27.45 -63.78
CA ALA A 20 -47.67 27.17 -63.53
C ALA A 20 -48.63 28.17 -64.22
N HIS A 21 -48.20 29.43 -64.38
CA HIS A 21 -48.95 30.47 -65.07
C HIS A 21 -49.01 30.22 -66.58
N GLU A 22 -47.87 29.92 -67.20
CA GLU A 22 -47.76 29.65 -68.64
C GLU A 22 -48.55 28.38 -69.03
N ASP A 23 -48.44 27.34 -68.21
CA ASP A 23 -49.16 26.07 -68.37
C ASP A 23 -50.69 26.26 -68.22
N ALA A 24 -51.13 27.10 -67.28
CA ALA A 24 -52.53 27.48 -67.11
C ALA A 24 -53.05 28.45 -68.19
N ILE A 25 -52.20 29.32 -68.73
CA ILE A 25 -52.49 30.14 -69.92
C ILE A 25 -52.78 29.22 -71.10
N GLN A 26 -51.88 28.29 -71.41
CA GLN A 26 -52.02 27.41 -72.58
C GLN A 26 -53.32 26.60 -72.51
N LYS A 27 -53.61 25.99 -71.35
CA LYS A 27 -54.85 25.24 -71.10
C LYS A 27 -56.10 26.12 -71.21
N SER A 28 -56.06 27.37 -70.69
CA SER A 28 -57.21 28.27 -70.75
C SER A 28 -57.42 28.93 -72.13
N MET A 29 -56.36 29.17 -72.89
CA MET A 29 -56.42 29.71 -74.25
C MET A 29 -56.85 28.64 -75.26
N ALA A 30 -56.42 27.38 -75.09
CA ALA A 30 -56.93 26.26 -75.86
C ALA A 30 -58.44 26.10 -75.68
N ALA A 31 -58.92 26.09 -74.42
CA ALA A 31 -60.34 25.99 -74.10
C ALA A 31 -61.18 27.20 -74.59
N PHE A 32 -60.60 28.41 -74.60
CA PHE A 32 -61.24 29.56 -75.24
C PHE A 32 -61.33 29.36 -76.76
N ASN A 33 -60.24 28.94 -77.40
CA ASN A 33 -60.20 28.81 -78.86
C ASN A 33 -61.11 27.70 -79.40
N SER A 34 -61.28 26.59 -78.69
CA SER A 34 -62.20 25.49 -79.05
C SER A 34 -63.68 25.84 -78.84
N THR A 35 -64.00 26.80 -77.97
CA THR A 35 -65.38 27.12 -77.55
C THR A 35 -65.90 28.44 -78.13
N ALA A 36 -65.01 29.36 -78.51
CA ALA A 36 -65.39 30.66 -79.05
C ALA A 36 -65.90 30.56 -80.50
N VAL A 37 -67.19 30.81 -80.69
CA VAL A 37 -67.84 30.90 -82.00
C VAL A 37 -67.72 32.32 -82.57
N GLY A 38 -67.48 32.44 -83.88
CA GLY A 38 -67.37 33.71 -84.60
C GLY A 38 -65.93 34.19 -84.83
N ALA A 39 -65.80 35.17 -85.73
CA ALA A 39 -64.54 35.71 -86.24
C ALA A 39 -64.49 37.25 -86.15
N GLY A 40 -63.31 37.83 -86.36
CA GLY A 40 -63.10 39.28 -86.38
C GLY A 40 -63.09 39.94 -84.99
N SER A 41 -63.31 41.26 -84.98
CA SER A 41 -63.03 42.16 -83.85
C SER A 41 -63.73 41.79 -82.53
N ILE A 42 -64.91 41.16 -82.59
CA ILE A 42 -65.66 40.72 -81.40
C ILE A 42 -64.91 39.60 -80.68
N ARG A 43 -64.34 38.61 -81.39
CA ARG A 43 -63.54 37.52 -80.80
C ARG A 43 -62.33 38.11 -80.06
N THR A 44 -61.59 39.00 -80.73
CA THR A 44 -60.41 39.69 -80.17
C THR A 44 -60.74 40.54 -78.93
N LYS A 45 -61.95 41.13 -78.86
CA LYS A 45 -62.41 41.88 -77.68
C LYS A 45 -62.58 40.98 -76.45
N TYR A 46 -63.16 39.79 -76.62
CA TYR A 46 -63.30 38.82 -75.53
C TYR A 46 -61.98 38.14 -75.17
N GLU A 47 -61.12 37.87 -76.15
CA GLU A 47 -59.76 37.35 -75.93
C GLU A 47 -58.91 38.32 -75.09
N LYS A 48 -58.88 39.62 -75.43
CA LYS A 48 -58.22 40.64 -74.61
C LYS A 48 -58.80 40.75 -73.19
N ARG A 49 -60.12 40.52 -73.03
CA ARG A 49 -60.75 40.46 -71.69
C ARG A 49 -60.28 39.24 -70.89
N LEU A 50 -60.10 38.08 -71.55
CA LEU A 50 -59.53 36.88 -70.94
C LEU A 50 -58.06 37.09 -70.54
N GLN A 51 -57.23 37.64 -71.43
CA GLN A 51 -55.82 37.96 -71.15
C GLN A 51 -55.66 38.93 -69.97
N ASN A 52 -56.47 40.00 -69.92
CA ASN A 52 -56.47 40.95 -68.80
C ASN A 52 -56.93 40.29 -67.48
N PHE A 53 -57.94 39.41 -67.52
CA PHE A 53 -58.38 38.63 -66.36
C PHE A 53 -57.27 37.69 -65.85
N ILE A 54 -56.65 36.94 -66.76
CA ILE A 54 -55.54 36.00 -66.47
C ILE A 54 -54.37 36.74 -65.82
N LYS A 55 -53.94 37.87 -66.38
CA LYS A 55 -52.84 38.68 -65.82
C LYS A 55 -53.15 39.13 -64.39
N LYS A 56 -54.34 39.71 -64.15
CA LYS A 56 -54.75 40.14 -62.81
C LYS A 56 -54.82 38.95 -61.85
N ALA A 57 -55.46 37.85 -62.27
CA ALA A 57 -55.59 36.65 -61.45
C ALA A 57 -54.24 36.07 -61.04
N PHE A 58 -53.23 36.09 -61.93
CA PHE A 58 -51.86 35.69 -61.58
C PHE A 58 -51.18 36.68 -60.62
N GLU A 59 -51.30 37.99 -60.86
CA GLU A 59 -50.75 38.99 -59.95
C GLU A 59 -51.32 38.86 -58.53
N ASP A 60 -52.62 38.58 -58.40
CA ASP A 60 -53.28 38.43 -57.11
C ASP A 60 -52.92 37.08 -56.44
N ILE A 61 -52.95 35.95 -57.18
CA ILE A 61 -52.46 34.65 -56.68
C ILE A 61 -51.01 34.73 -56.21
N ARG A 62 -50.13 35.40 -56.97
CA ARG A 62 -48.70 35.57 -56.61
C ARG A 62 -48.53 36.42 -55.35
N LYS A 63 -49.30 37.51 -55.20
CA LYS A 63 -49.27 38.35 -53.98
C LYS A 63 -49.71 37.55 -52.75
N ASP A 64 -50.77 36.75 -52.88
CA ASP A 64 -51.28 35.95 -51.76
C ASP A 64 -50.33 34.81 -51.39
N ALA A 65 -49.78 34.08 -52.37
CA ALA A 65 -48.76 33.04 -52.15
C ALA A 65 -47.48 33.60 -51.50
N PHE A 66 -46.99 34.77 -51.93
CA PHE A 66 -45.85 35.43 -51.30
C PHE A 66 -46.18 35.95 -49.89
N ARG A 67 -47.42 36.41 -49.63
CA ARG A 67 -47.85 36.82 -48.28
C ARG A 67 -47.92 35.64 -47.32
N GLU A 68 -48.45 34.51 -47.79
CA GLU A 68 -48.53 33.28 -47.00
C GLU A 68 -47.14 32.70 -46.69
N SER A 69 -46.26 32.62 -47.70
CA SER A 69 -44.83 32.32 -47.54
C SER A 69 -44.14 33.23 -46.52
N SER A 70 -44.36 34.54 -46.62
CA SER A 70 -43.79 35.52 -45.69
C SER A 70 -44.29 35.30 -44.25
N LEU A 71 -45.58 35.00 -44.07
CA LEU A 71 -46.17 34.69 -42.77
C LEU A 71 -45.64 33.37 -42.18
N GLN A 72 -45.56 32.30 -42.98
CA GLN A 72 -44.95 31.03 -42.59
C GLN A 72 -43.49 31.23 -42.13
N CYS A 73 -42.69 31.96 -42.90
CA CYS A 73 -41.32 32.35 -42.53
C CYS A 73 -41.26 33.10 -41.19
N SER A 74 -42.18 34.04 -40.92
CA SER A 74 -42.22 34.79 -39.66
C SER A 74 -42.65 33.91 -38.47
N ASN A 75 -43.66 33.06 -38.65
CA ASN A 75 -44.13 32.14 -37.60
C ASN A 75 -43.05 31.12 -37.21
N ALA A 76 -42.33 30.57 -38.20
CA ALA A 76 -41.21 29.66 -37.97
C ALA A 76 -40.09 30.34 -37.16
N ILE A 77 -39.66 31.54 -37.56
CA ILE A 77 -38.64 32.32 -36.82
C ILE A 77 -39.09 32.62 -35.39
N GLN A 78 -40.37 32.92 -35.16
CA GLN A 78 -40.87 33.18 -33.81
C GLN A 78 -40.77 31.93 -32.91
N ASP A 79 -40.95 30.73 -33.44
CA ASP A 79 -40.73 29.46 -32.74
C ASP A 79 -39.23 29.18 -32.52
N MET A 80 -38.38 29.40 -33.53
CA MET A 80 -36.92 29.30 -33.40
C MET A 80 -36.37 30.21 -32.28
N GLU A 81 -36.82 31.47 -32.23
CA GLU A 81 -36.47 32.44 -31.19
C GLU A 81 -36.90 31.96 -29.80
N ASN A 82 -38.12 31.42 -29.68
CA ASN A 82 -38.63 30.89 -28.42
C ASN A 82 -37.88 29.62 -27.96
N ARG A 83 -37.42 28.77 -28.88
CA ARG A 83 -36.58 27.60 -28.58
C ARG A 83 -35.18 28.01 -28.14
N LEU A 84 -34.53 28.91 -28.89
CA LEU A 84 -33.20 29.44 -28.56
C LEU A 84 -33.22 30.16 -27.21
N ARG A 85 -34.19 31.06 -26.99
CA ARG A 85 -34.35 31.78 -25.70
C ARG A 85 -34.48 30.82 -24.53
N LYS A 86 -35.29 29.75 -24.65
CA LYS A 86 -35.42 28.71 -23.62
C LYS A 86 -34.11 27.98 -23.37
N ALA A 87 -33.37 27.63 -24.42
CA ALA A 87 -32.07 26.97 -24.30
C ALA A 87 -31.02 27.85 -23.60
N CYS A 88 -30.95 29.15 -23.92
CA CYS A 88 -30.07 30.12 -23.26
C CYS A 88 -30.44 30.42 -21.79
N HIS A 89 -31.66 30.09 -21.36
CA HIS A 89 -32.17 30.35 -20.00
C HIS A 89 -32.32 29.08 -19.15
N ALA A 90 -31.87 27.92 -19.65
CA ALA A 90 -31.81 26.71 -18.85
C ALA A 90 -30.74 26.85 -17.73
N PRO A 91 -30.95 26.26 -16.55
CA PRO A 91 -29.86 26.07 -15.58
C PRO A 91 -28.76 25.23 -16.25
N ASP A 92 -27.50 25.57 -15.95
CA ASP A 92 -26.30 24.94 -16.53
C ASP A 92 -26.27 24.91 -18.07
N ALA A 93 -26.91 25.87 -18.75
CA ALA A 93 -26.91 26.00 -20.20
C ALA A 93 -25.48 26.05 -20.78
N LYS A 94 -25.15 25.09 -21.64
CA LYS A 94 -23.85 24.97 -22.31
C LYS A 94 -23.94 25.49 -23.75
N VAL A 95 -22.94 26.27 -24.18
CA VAL A 95 -22.90 26.86 -25.52
C VAL A 95 -23.04 25.80 -26.62
N ASP A 96 -22.35 24.65 -26.50
CA ASP A 96 -22.51 23.49 -27.41
C ASP A 96 -23.97 23.02 -27.56
N THR A 97 -24.69 22.91 -26.43
CA THR A 97 -26.10 22.45 -26.43
C THR A 97 -27.03 23.48 -27.04
N VAL A 98 -26.76 24.77 -26.81
CA VAL A 98 -27.54 25.88 -27.37
C VAL A 98 -27.27 26.06 -28.87
N LEU A 99 -26.02 25.90 -29.32
CA LEU A 99 -25.66 25.90 -30.74
C LEU A 99 -26.31 24.73 -31.48
N LYS A 100 -26.38 23.54 -30.86
CA LYS A 100 -27.14 22.40 -31.40
C LYS A 100 -28.62 22.74 -31.56
N VAL A 101 -29.27 23.36 -30.57
CA VAL A 101 -30.68 23.82 -30.69
C VAL A 101 -30.87 24.85 -31.81
N LEU A 102 -29.87 25.71 -32.06
CA LEU A 102 -29.90 26.65 -33.17
C LEU A 102 -29.79 25.93 -34.53
N ASP A 103 -28.81 25.05 -34.70
CA ASP A 103 -28.57 24.25 -35.91
C ASP A 103 -29.77 23.36 -36.29
N ASP A 104 -30.33 22.67 -35.30
CA ASP A 104 -31.58 21.90 -35.40
C ASP A 104 -32.76 22.76 -35.89
N SER A 105 -32.78 24.04 -35.48
CA SER A 105 -33.85 24.98 -35.78
C SER A 105 -33.68 25.61 -37.17
N VAL A 106 -32.45 25.93 -37.57
CA VAL A 106 -32.09 26.37 -38.93
C VAL A 106 -32.42 25.27 -39.93
N SER A 107 -31.97 24.04 -39.69
CA SER A 107 -32.26 22.88 -40.55
C SER A 107 -33.76 22.66 -40.77
N LYS A 108 -34.57 22.84 -39.72
CA LYS A 108 -36.05 22.74 -39.80
C LYS A 108 -36.65 23.91 -40.58
N TYR A 109 -36.15 25.12 -40.38
CA TYR A 109 -36.56 26.29 -41.16
C TYR A 109 -36.24 26.15 -42.65
N GLU A 110 -35.06 25.63 -42.99
CA GLU A 110 -34.65 25.41 -44.38
C GLU A 110 -35.53 24.38 -45.09
N ALA A 111 -35.96 23.33 -44.40
CA ALA A 111 -36.89 22.34 -44.93
C ALA A 111 -38.34 22.85 -45.05
N MET A 112 -38.83 23.62 -44.07
CA MET A 112 -40.24 24.02 -43.99
C MET A 112 -40.59 25.33 -44.73
N CYS A 113 -39.66 26.28 -44.82
CA CYS A 113 -39.94 27.61 -45.37
C CYS A 113 -39.53 27.72 -46.84
N GLN A 114 -40.31 28.46 -47.63
CA GLN A 114 -40.08 28.69 -49.07
C GLN A 114 -40.42 30.14 -49.45
N GLY A 115 -40.00 30.55 -50.65
CA GLY A 115 -40.34 31.86 -51.23
C GLY A 115 -39.37 33.02 -50.92
N PRO A 116 -39.61 34.21 -51.49
CA PRO A 116 -38.58 35.21 -51.75
C PRO A 116 -37.97 35.88 -50.51
N GLU A 117 -38.65 35.88 -49.36
CA GLU A 117 -38.13 36.50 -48.13
C GLU A 117 -37.35 35.53 -47.21
N LYS A 118 -37.38 34.21 -47.49
CA LYS A 118 -36.83 33.14 -46.63
C LYS A 118 -35.44 33.48 -46.08
N TRP A 119 -34.47 33.63 -46.99
CA TRP A 119 -33.06 33.83 -46.61
C TRP A 119 -32.81 35.17 -45.93
N ARG A 120 -33.53 36.22 -46.32
CA ARG A 120 -33.43 37.55 -45.68
C ARG A 120 -33.91 37.49 -44.22
N LYS A 121 -35.03 36.83 -43.95
CA LYS A 121 -35.57 36.72 -42.58
C LYS A 121 -34.68 35.82 -41.71
N LEU A 122 -34.19 34.70 -42.25
CA LEU A 122 -33.24 33.82 -41.55
C LEU A 122 -31.95 34.54 -41.16
N LEU A 123 -31.36 35.31 -42.07
CA LEU A 123 -30.13 36.07 -41.82
C LEU A 123 -30.29 37.08 -40.67
N VAL A 124 -31.40 37.82 -40.66
CA VAL A 124 -31.72 38.78 -39.57
C VAL A 124 -31.91 38.06 -38.24
N PHE A 125 -32.62 36.91 -38.23
CA PHE A 125 -32.78 36.09 -37.03
C PHE A 125 -31.42 35.58 -36.49
N LEU A 126 -30.53 35.11 -37.36
CA LEU A 126 -29.21 34.62 -36.97
C LEU A 126 -28.33 35.74 -36.39
N GLN A 127 -28.35 36.93 -37.00
CA GLN A 127 -27.65 38.11 -36.47
C GLN A 127 -28.17 38.47 -35.07
N GLN A 128 -29.49 38.60 -34.89
CA GLN A 128 -30.10 38.93 -33.59
C GLN A 128 -29.87 37.84 -32.53
N SER A 129 -29.79 36.58 -32.94
CA SER A 129 -29.47 35.44 -32.07
C SER A 129 -28.05 35.51 -31.53
N LEU A 130 -27.09 35.92 -32.36
CA LEU A 130 -25.68 36.12 -32.00
C LEU A 130 -25.52 37.36 -31.11
N GLU A 131 -26.10 38.50 -31.51
CA GLU A 131 -25.94 39.79 -30.81
C GLU A 131 -26.64 39.86 -29.43
N GLY A 132 -27.66 39.02 -29.20
CA GLY A 132 -28.39 38.95 -27.91
C GLY A 132 -28.21 37.62 -27.18
N PRO A 133 -29.14 36.64 -27.29
CA PRO A 133 -29.21 35.49 -26.39
C PRO A 133 -27.95 34.63 -26.27
N LEU A 134 -27.10 34.58 -27.30
CA LEU A 134 -25.84 33.84 -27.26
C LEU A 134 -24.73 34.62 -26.54
N VAL A 135 -24.61 35.92 -26.79
CA VAL A 135 -23.68 36.80 -26.05
C VAL A 135 -24.07 36.90 -24.57
N ASP A 136 -25.36 37.02 -24.25
CA ASP A 136 -25.86 36.99 -22.87
C ASP A 136 -25.46 35.71 -22.12
N LEU A 137 -25.52 34.55 -22.80
CA LEU A 137 -25.12 33.26 -22.23
C LEU A 137 -23.60 33.20 -21.99
N ILE A 138 -22.81 33.66 -22.97
CA ILE A 138 -21.34 33.69 -22.87
C ILE A 138 -20.90 34.62 -21.73
N ASN A 139 -21.50 35.81 -21.61
CA ASN A 139 -21.21 36.76 -20.53
C ASN A 139 -21.52 36.16 -19.15
N LYS A 140 -22.69 35.52 -18.98
CA LYS A 140 -23.05 34.81 -17.73
C LYS A 140 -22.04 33.72 -17.37
N GLN A 141 -21.51 32.97 -18.35
CA GLN A 141 -20.46 31.98 -18.10
C GLN A 141 -19.12 32.63 -17.71
N ILE A 142 -18.75 33.76 -18.33
CA ILE A 142 -17.55 34.53 -17.96
C ILE A 142 -17.66 35.07 -16.54
N ASP A 143 -18.81 35.63 -16.16
CA ASP A 143 -19.06 36.14 -14.80
C ASP A 143 -19.02 35.01 -13.76
N GLN A 144 -19.63 33.86 -14.05
CA GLN A 144 -19.57 32.67 -13.20
C GLN A 144 -18.12 32.22 -12.97
N ILE A 145 -17.34 32.06 -14.05
CA ILE A 145 -15.91 31.69 -13.98
C ILE A 145 -15.10 32.76 -13.22
N GLY A 146 -15.43 34.04 -13.38
CA GLY A 146 -14.83 35.15 -12.64
C GLY A 146 -15.10 35.07 -11.13
N SER A 147 -16.33 34.71 -10.74
CA SER A 147 -16.71 34.49 -9.34
C SER A 147 -16.00 33.27 -8.73
N GLU A 148 -15.93 32.15 -9.46
CA GLU A 148 -15.26 30.92 -9.02
C GLU A 148 -13.75 31.14 -8.87
N LYS A 149 -13.11 31.80 -9.84
CA LYS A 149 -11.70 32.22 -9.77
C LYS A 149 -11.42 33.10 -8.55
N THR A 150 -12.33 34.01 -8.21
CA THR A 150 -12.21 34.89 -7.06
C THR A 150 -12.37 34.12 -5.74
N ALA A 151 -13.36 33.23 -5.66
CA ALA A 151 -13.55 32.35 -4.51
C ALA A 151 -12.38 31.39 -4.30
N LEU A 152 -11.78 30.87 -5.39
CA LEU A 152 -10.56 30.06 -5.34
C LEU A 152 -9.35 30.86 -4.85
N ALA A 153 -9.15 32.08 -5.36
CA ALA A 153 -8.06 32.95 -4.90
C ALA A 153 -8.16 33.30 -3.41
N LEU A 154 -9.38 33.50 -2.89
CA LEU A 154 -9.61 33.69 -1.45
C LEU A 154 -9.30 32.42 -0.64
N LYS A 155 -9.62 31.22 -1.15
CA LYS A 155 -9.22 29.94 -0.53
C LYS A 155 -7.70 29.78 -0.49
N CYS A 156 -6.98 30.11 -1.56
CA CYS A 156 -5.52 30.06 -1.60
C CYS A 156 -4.90 30.96 -0.53
N ARG A 157 -5.31 32.23 -0.44
CA ARG A 157 -4.85 33.16 0.62
C ARG A 157 -5.11 32.62 2.02
N SER A 158 -6.32 32.09 2.28
CA SER A 158 -6.64 31.48 3.58
C SER A 158 -5.77 30.26 3.93
N ILE A 159 -5.24 29.54 2.93
CA ILE A 159 -4.29 28.43 3.12
C ILE A 159 -2.87 28.98 3.36
N GLU A 160 -2.45 30.01 2.61
CA GLU A 160 -1.19 30.73 2.82
C GLU A 160 -1.09 31.33 4.24
N ASP A 161 -2.16 32.00 4.71
CA ASP A 161 -2.27 32.54 6.06
C ASP A 161 -2.09 31.45 7.13
N LYS A 162 -2.76 30.30 6.96
CA LYS A 162 -2.66 29.15 7.87
C LYS A 162 -1.27 28.53 7.87
N MET A 163 -0.63 28.38 6.71
CA MET A 163 0.76 27.94 6.64
C MET A 163 1.70 28.92 7.33
N SER A 164 1.48 30.23 7.19
CA SER A 164 2.29 31.25 7.88
C SER A 164 2.15 31.18 9.41
N PHE A 165 0.97 30.84 9.91
CA PHE A 165 0.72 30.63 11.34
C PHE A 165 1.41 29.35 11.85
N LEU A 166 1.27 28.24 11.13
CA LEU A 166 1.91 26.97 11.48
C LEU A 166 3.44 27.07 11.47
N ASN A 167 4.02 27.79 10.51
CA ASN A 167 5.47 28.05 10.48
C ASN A 167 5.92 28.86 11.70
N LYS A 168 5.19 29.91 12.10
CA LYS A 168 5.50 30.68 13.33
C LYS A 168 5.39 29.82 14.59
N GLN A 169 4.43 28.91 14.64
CA GLN A 169 4.27 27.96 15.74
C GLN A 169 5.42 26.93 15.79
N LEU A 170 5.87 26.44 14.62
CA LEU A 170 7.02 25.56 14.49
C LEU A 170 8.31 26.27 14.93
N GLU A 171 8.59 27.47 14.42
CA GLU A 171 9.75 28.28 14.83
C GLU A 171 9.77 28.53 16.34
N ALA A 172 8.62 28.80 16.96
CA ALA A 172 8.53 28.97 18.41
C ALA A 172 8.86 27.67 19.14
N SER A 173 8.33 26.53 18.67
CA SER A 173 8.65 25.20 19.23
C SER A 173 10.13 24.84 19.08
N GLU A 174 10.77 25.20 17.96
CA GLU A 174 12.20 24.98 17.73
C GLU A 174 13.08 25.87 18.62
N LYS A 175 12.66 27.13 18.86
CA LYS A 175 13.31 28.04 19.83
C LYS A 175 13.20 27.51 21.26
N PHE A 176 12.02 27.05 21.69
CA PHE A 176 11.87 26.40 23.00
C PHE A 176 12.71 25.12 23.13
N LYS A 177 12.81 24.31 22.07
CA LYS A 177 13.66 23.11 22.03
C LYS A 177 15.14 23.45 22.13
N SER A 178 15.63 24.48 21.44
CA SER A 178 17.04 24.88 21.50
C SER A 178 17.39 25.55 22.84
N GLU A 179 16.50 26.34 23.42
CA GLU A 179 16.66 26.82 24.80
C GLU A 179 16.70 25.68 25.82
N TYR A 180 15.83 24.67 25.69
CA TYR A 180 15.82 23.53 26.59
C TYR A 180 17.11 22.70 26.48
N LEU A 181 17.57 22.43 25.26
CA LEU A 181 18.85 21.75 25.02
C LEU A 181 20.02 22.54 25.63
N LYS A 182 20.06 23.86 25.40
CA LYS A 182 21.11 24.72 26.00
C LYS A 182 21.09 24.65 27.54
N ARG A 183 19.92 24.77 28.18
CA ARG A 183 19.81 24.66 29.65
C ARG A 183 20.29 23.30 30.17
N TYR A 184 20.08 22.23 29.41
CA TYR A 184 20.56 20.89 29.74
C TYR A 184 22.09 20.75 29.56
N GLU A 185 22.66 21.37 28.51
CA GLU A 185 24.10 21.45 28.27
C GLU A 185 24.80 22.29 29.35
N ASP A 186 24.26 23.46 29.69
CA ASP A 186 24.73 24.34 30.76
C ASP A 186 24.73 23.59 32.12
N ALA A 187 23.62 22.94 32.49
CA ALA A 187 23.53 22.14 33.72
C ALA A 187 24.48 20.93 33.73
N THR A 188 24.74 20.32 32.57
CA THR A 188 25.72 19.23 32.43
C THR A 188 27.16 19.76 32.59
N SER A 189 27.44 20.95 32.05
CA SER A 189 28.71 21.65 32.21
C SER A 189 28.98 22.01 33.67
N ASP A 190 28.01 22.58 34.38
CA ASP A 190 28.15 22.93 35.80
C ASP A 190 28.28 21.69 36.70
N LYS A 191 27.55 20.61 36.41
CA LYS A 191 27.75 19.32 37.07
C LYS A 191 29.17 18.77 36.86
N LYS A 192 29.75 18.96 35.67
CA LYS A 192 31.13 18.55 35.37
C LYS A 192 32.15 19.39 36.13
N LYS A 193 32.02 20.72 36.16
CA LYS A 193 32.86 21.63 36.97
C LYS A 193 32.83 21.22 38.44
N LEU A 194 31.63 21.01 39.00
CA LEU A 194 31.46 20.60 40.39
C LEU A 194 32.11 19.24 40.70
N ALA A 195 32.09 18.29 39.75
CA ALA A 195 32.80 17.02 39.89
C ALA A 195 34.34 17.18 39.83
N GLU A 196 34.84 18.08 38.98
CA GLU A 196 36.26 18.44 38.91
C GLU A 196 36.73 19.16 40.19
N ASP A 197 35.92 20.07 40.75
CA ASP A 197 36.14 20.72 42.04
C ASP A 197 36.20 19.68 43.18
N TYR A 198 35.22 18.77 43.26
CA TYR A 198 35.24 17.69 44.26
C TYR A 198 36.45 16.78 44.12
N ALA A 199 36.84 16.40 42.89
CA ALA A 199 38.03 15.59 42.65
C ALA A 199 39.31 16.33 43.10
N SER A 200 39.44 17.63 42.82
CA SER A 200 40.57 18.44 43.28
C SER A 200 40.64 18.53 44.81
N ARG A 201 39.48 18.66 45.47
CA ARG A 201 39.37 18.72 46.94
C ARG A 201 39.70 17.38 47.59
N ILE A 202 39.29 16.26 46.98
CA ILE A 202 39.64 14.90 47.43
C ILE A 202 41.15 14.70 47.31
N ALA A 203 41.77 15.02 46.18
CA ALA A 203 43.22 14.91 45.98
C ALA A 203 44.01 15.78 46.99
N ASN A 204 43.53 17.00 47.27
CA ASN A 204 44.12 17.89 48.27
C ASN A 204 44.02 17.32 49.69
N LEU A 205 42.91 16.68 50.04
CA LEU A 205 42.72 16.00 51.34
C LEU A 205 43.58 14.73 51.45
N GLN A 206 43.70 13.94 50.38
CA GLN A 206 44.59 12.77 50.33
C GLN A 206 46.05 13.18 50.52
N SER A 207 46.54 14.21 49.81
CA SER A 207 47.89 14.76 50.01
C SER A 207 48.12 15.23 51.45
N LYS A 208 47.13 15.91 52.06
CA LYS A 208 47.19 16.31 53.48
C LYS A 208 47.19 15.12 54.44
N HIS A 209 46.47 14.05 54.11
CA HIS A 209 46.46 12.82 54.91
C HIS A 209 47.83 12.15 54.90
N SER A 210 48.46 11.98 53.73
CA SER A 210 49.81 11.41 53.63
C SER A 210 50.86 12.27 54.35
N MET A 211 50.81 13.60 54.22
CA MET A 211 51.67 14.50 55.01
C MET A 211 51.44 14.41 56.52
N LEU A 212 50.23 14.04 56.96
CA LEU A 212 49.93 13.81 58.38
C LEU A 212 50.45 12.44 58.85
N GLU A 213 50.37 11.40 58.01
CA GLU A 213 50.95 10.08 58.29
C GLU A 213 52.48 10.13 58.37
N GLU A 214 53.16 10.85 57.47
CA GLU A 214 54.60 11.09 57.54
C GLU A 214 55.00 11.82 58.83
N ARG A 215 54.22 12.83 59.25
CA ARG A 215 54.41 13.52 60.54
C ARG A 215 54.16 12.62 61.72
N TYR A 216 53.15 11.75 61.68
CA TYR A 216 52.86 10.78 62.73
C TYR A 216 53.97 9.74 62.86
N ALA A 217 54.44 9.18 61.74
CA ALA A 217 55.52 8.20 61.71
C ALA A 217 56.86 8.78 62.21
N SER A 218 57.19 10.03 61.82
CA SER A 218 58.38 10.72 62.31
C SER A 218 58.28 11.08 63.80
N LEU A 219 57.13 11.59 64.27
CA LEU A 219 56.89 11.84 65.70
C LEU A 219 56.94 10.55 66.54
N SER A 220 56.39 9.44 66.07
CA SER A 220 56.49 8.14 66.75
C SER A 220 57.96 7.72 66.89
N LYS A 221 58.75 7.84 65.83
CA LYS A 221 60.19 7.52 65.85
C LYS A 221 60.97 8.40 66.84
N THR A 222 60.62 9.68 66.98
CA THR A 222 61.21 10.59 67.97
C THR A 222 60.74 10.29 69.40
N LEU A 223 59.48 9.86 69.58
CA LEU A 223 58.97 9.39 70.87
C LEU A 223 59.71 8.12 71.32
N ASP A 224 59.95 7.17 70.42
CA ASP A 224 60.70 5.95 70.72
C ASP A 224 62.18 6.24 71.03
N SER A 225 62.85 7.17 70.32
CA SER A 225 64.23 7.55 70.64
C SER A 225 64.35 8.26 71.99
N THR A 226 63.49 9.25 72.26
CA THR A 226 63.48 9.96 73.56
C THR A 226 63.08 9.05 74.71
N ARG A 227 62.24 8.04 74.48
CA ARG A 227 61.92 6.98 75.45
C ARG A 227 63.12 6.08 75.76
N ILE A 228 63.96 5.75 74.77
CA ILE A 228 65.23 5.03 74.97
C ILE A 228 66.21 5.89 75.78
N GLU A 229 66.41 7.16 75.38
CA GLU A 229 67.26 8.12 76.10
C GLU A 229 66.82 8.31 77.55
N SER A 230 65.51 8.40 77.81
CA SER A 230 64.94 8.48 79.16
C SER A 230 65.27 7.24 80.01
N MET A 231 65.19 6.03 79.43
CA MET A 231 65.61 4.80 80.10
C MET A 231 67.12 4.75 80.38
N GLU A 232 67.96 5.34 79.50
CA GLU A 232 69.38 5.49 79.79
C GLU A 232 69.66 6.49 80.91
N TRP A 233 69.00 7.64 80.92
CA TRP A 233 69.15 8.65 81.96
C TRP A 233 68.70 8.12 83.32
N LYS A 234 67.60 7.37 83.37
CA LYS A 234 67.17 6.63 84.57
C LYS A 234 68.26 5.67 85.07
N ARG A 235 68.84 4.85 84.18
CA ARG A 235 69.93 3.92 84.52
C ARG A 235 71.19 4.66 85.04
N LYS A 236 71.56 5.78 84.42
CA LYS A 236 72.67 6.65 84.84
C LYS A 236 72.41 7.25 86.23
N TYR A 237 71.18 7.70 86.51
CA TYR A 237 70.77 8.24 87.81
C TYR A 237 70.77 7.17 88.91
N GLU A 238 70.19 5.99 88.66
CA GLU A 238 70.20 4.85 89.60
C GLU A 238 71.64 4.43 89.97
N GLN A 239 72.57 4.46 89.00
CA GLN A 239 73.98 4.18 89.23
C GLN A 239 74.67 5.26 90.09
N LEU A 240 74.30 6.53 89.96
CA LEU A 240 74.80 7.63 90.82
C LEU A 240 74.23 7.53 92.23
N LEU A 241 72.92 7.27 92.37
CA LEU A 241 72.26 7.10 93.67
C LEU A 241 72.87 5.93 94.46
N SER A 242 73.19 4.82 93.78
CA SER A 242 73.89 3.68 94.39
C SER A 242 75.28 4.05 94.90
N LYS A 243 76.02 4.94 94.21
CA LYS A 243 77.33 5.43 94.65
C LYS A 243 77.22 6.37 95.84
N GLN A 244 76.23 7.27 95.83
CA GLN A 244 75.95 8.16 96.97
C GLN A 244 75.66 7.34 98.23
N LYS A 245 74.76 6.36 98.14
CA LYS A 245 74.38 5.51 99.28
C LYS A 245 75.57 4.77 99.89
N ALA A 246 76.49 4.26 99.08
CA ALA A 246 77.72 3.63 99.58
C ALA A 246 78.63 4.61 100.36
N GLY A 247 78.71 5.88 99.93
CA GLY A 247 79.43 6.95 100.66
C GLY A 247 78.72 7.39 101.96
N GLU A 248 77.40 7.40 101.97
CA GLU A 248 76.59 7.63 103.18
C GLU A 248 76.75 6.48 104.18
N GLU A 249 76.82 5.23 103.71
CA GLU A 249 77.08 4.06 104.57
C GLU A 249 78.51 4.12 105.16
N GLN A 250 79.52 4.55 104.38
CA GLN A 250 80.88 4.76 104.88
C GLN A 250 80.94 5.87 105.96
N SER A 251 80.38 7.05 105.69
CA SER A 251 80.40 8.16 106.65
C SER A 251 79.60 7.87 107.93
N ASN A 252 78.50 7.10 107.85
CA ASN A 252 77.78 6.64 109.04
C ASN A 252 78.61 5.67 109.91
N ALA A 253 79.50 4.88 109.32
CA ALA A 253 80.45 4.05 110.07
C ALA A 253 81.46 4.94 110.83
N GLU A 254 82.01 5.97 110.18
CA GLU A 254 82.93 6.94 110.81
C GLU A 254 82.23 7.72 111.95
N ILE A 255 80.98 8.15 111.76
CA ILE A 255 80.17 8.81 112.80
C ILE A 255 79.94 7.88 114.00
N SER A 256 79.76 6.57 113.78
CA SER A 256 79.59 5.60 114.86
C SER A 256 80.87 5.40 115.69
N ILE A 257 82.04 5.44 115.04
CA ILE A 257 83.36 5.43 115.71
C ILE A 257 83.57 6.70 116.53
N LEU A 258 83.13 7.87 116.04
CA LEU A 258 83.22 9.12 116.79
C LEU A 258 82.29 9.14 118.01
N LYS A 259 81.03 8.68 117.87
CA LYS A 259 80.04 8.65 118.97
C LYS A 259 80.49 7.80 120.17
N SER A 260 81.09 6.64 119.94
CA SER A 260 81.62 5.80 121.04
C SER A 260 82.76 6.49 121.79
N ARG A 261 83.59 7.28 121.09
CA ARG A 261 84.67 8.06 121.69
C ARG A 261 84.17 9.23 122.55
N THR A 262 83.04 9.85 122.19
CA THR A 262 82.42 10.93 122.98
C THR A 262 81.79 10.40 124.27
N SER A 263 81.06 9.29 124.21
CA SER A 263 80.45 8.67 125.41
C SER A 263 81.50 8.29 126.47
N ALA A 264 82.66 7.80 126.04
CA ALA A 264 83.80 7.51 126.90
C ALA A 264 84.48 8.75 127.51
N ALA A 265 84.12 9.97 127.08
CA ALA A 265 84.56 11.23 127.70
C ALA A 265 83.53 11.76 128.70
N GLU A 266 82.24 11.74 128.38
CA GLU A 266 81.16 12.17 129.29
C GLU A 266 81.14 11.37 130.59
N ALA A 267 81.40 10.06 130.53
CA ALA A 267 81.53 9.19 131.70
C ALA A 267 82.60 9.66 132.71
N ARG A 268 83.64 10.39 132.27
CA ARG A 268 84.67 10.96 133.17
C ARG A 268 84.26 12.29 133.79
N VAL A 269 83.35 13.03 133.15
CA VAL A 269 82.89 14.34 133.64
C VAL A 269 81.91 14.17 134.81
N ASN A 270 81.02 13.18 134.74
CA ASN A 270 80.02 12.96 135.79
C ASN A 270 80.66 12.53 137.12
N ALA A 271 81.66 11.66 137.08
CA ALA A 271 82.41 11.23 138.27
C ALA A 271 83.14 12.38 139.00
N ALA A 272 83.39 13.51 138.35
CA ALA A 272 84.00 14.69 138.95
C ALA A 272 82.97 15.63 139.64
N LYS A 273 81.66 15.43 139.44
CA LYS A 273 80.61 16.26 140.07
C LYS A 273 80.22 15.78 141.46
N GLU A 274 80.03 14.47 141.66
CA GLU A 274 79.63 13.90 142.96
C GLU A 274 80.62 14.24 144.08
N GLN A 275 81.90 14.43 143.75
CA GLN A 275 82.94 14.81 144.72
C GLN A 275 82.83 16.28 145.21
N ALA A 276 82.11 17.14 144.50
CA ALA A 276 81.97 18.56 144.87
C ALA A 276 80.79 18.84 145.82
N GLU A 277 79.67 18.14 145.64
CA GLU A 277 78.42 18.43 146.37
C GLU A 277 78.51 18.02 147.85
N SER A 278 79.24 16.95 148.16
CA SER A 278 79.49 16.47 149.54
C SER A 278 80.24 17.46 150.44
N ALA A 279 80.89 18.49 149.89
CA ALA A 279 81.64 19.49 150.68
C ALA A 279 80.79 20.69 151.16
N GLN A 280 79.53 20.78 150.72
CA GLN A 280 78.69 21.96 150.96
C GLN A 280 77.75 21.83 152.17
N GLU A 281 77.43 20.61 152.62
CA GLU A 281 76.47 20.38 153.71
C GLU A 281 77.04 20.65 155.11
N GLU A 282 78.32 20.35 155.38
CA GLU A 282 78.95 20.60 156.70
C GLU A 282 78.96 22.08 157.13
N ALA A 283 78.91 23.01 156.16
CA ALA A 283 78.94 24.45 156.42
C ALA A 283 77.61 25.00 157.00
N GLU A 284 76.49 24.35 156.70
CA GLU A 284 75.15 24.82 157.09
C GLU A 284 74.80 24.53 158.56
N GLU A 285 75.37 23.47 159.16
CA GLU A 285 75.02 23.04 160.51
C GLU A 285 75.51 23.98 161.63
N TRP A 286 76.70 24.58 161.46
CA TRP A 286 77.30 25.46 162.47
C TRP A 286 76.48 26.74 162.69
N LYS A 287 75.80 27.21 161.67
CA LYS A 287 75.00 28.45 161.68
C LYS A 287 73.80 28.37 162.62
N ARG A 288 73.23 27.18 162.83
CA ARG A 288 71.96 26.97 163.56
C ARG A 288 72.12 26.92 165.09
N LYS A 289 73.36 26.91 165.62
CA LYS A 289 73.64 26.78 167.06
C LYS A 289 73.76 28.12 167.82
N TYR A 290 73.79 29.26 167.12
CA TYR A 290 73.99 30.58 167.73
C TYR A 290 72.66 31.27 168.11
N ASP A 291 71.65 31.26 167.22
CA ASP A 291 70.43 32.07 167.35
C ASP A 291 69.45 31.63 168.47
N ILE A 292 69.70 30.49 169.11
CA ILE A 292 68.84 29.92 170.16
C ILE A 292 69.10 30.57 171.53
N ALA A 293 70.31 31.09 171.79
CA ALA A 293 70.72 31.54 173.13
C ALA A 293 70.19 32.93 173.55
N VAL A 294 69.55 33.70 172.66
CA VAL A 294 69.29 35.14 172.86
C VAL A 294 67.82 35.45 173.20
N LYS A 295 66.90 34.49 173.11
CA LYS A 295 65.44 34.74 173.14
C LYS A 295 64.72 34.58 174.49
N GLU A 296 65.37 34.09 175.55
CA GLU A 296 64.66 33.63 176.76
C GLU A 296 64.81 34.49 178.03
N VAL A 297 65.50 35.64 177.98
CA VAL A 297 65.75 36.50 179.18
C VAL A 297 65.09 37.88 179.08
N LYS A 298 63.95 38.02 178.40
CA LYS A 298 63.26 39.32 178.28
C LYS A 298 61.72 39.27 178.26
N ASN A 299 61.14 38.44 179.13
CA ASN A 299 59.69 38.40 179.31
C ASN A 299 59.28 38.29 180.80
N ALA A 300 59.67 39.27 181.61
CA ALA A 300 59.22 39.40 182.99
C ALA A 300 59.15 40.86 183.48
N LEU A 301 57.97 41.23 183.98
CA LEU A 301 57.68 42.30 184.93
C LEU A 301 58.19 43.73 184.64
N GLU A 302 57.42 44.42 183.80
CA GLU A 302 57.13 45.85 183.97
C GLU A 302 56.74 46.17 185.43
N LYS A 303 57.57 46.93 186.17
CA LYS A 303 57.13 47.78 187.30
C LYS A 303 58.19 48.74 187.84
N ALA A 304 57.67 49.88 188.32
CA ALA A 304 58.31 50.88 189.20
C ALA A 304 59.51 51.69 188.64
N ALA A 305 59.22 52.97 188.36
CA ALA A 305 59.92 54.17 188.89
C ALA A 305 61.46 54.34 188.68
N SER A 306 61.96 55.52 188.29
CA SER A 306 61.29 56.81 188.03
C SER A 306 62.24 57.85 187.43
N VAL A 307 61.69 58.78 186.64
CA VAL A 307 62.09 60.21 186.54
C VAL A 307 63.53 60.53 186.13
N GLN A 308 63.71 61.21 184.98
CA GLN A 308 64.13 62.63 184.93
C GLN A 308 64.07 63.16 183.49
N GLU A 309 63.05 63.98 183.18
CA GLU A 309 63.04 64.99 182.10
C GLU A 309 63.12 64.56 180.61
N ARG A 310 62.67 65.34 179.62
CA ARG A 310 61.50 66.24 179.41
C ARG A 310 61.57 66.68 177.93
N ALA A 311 60.42 67.05 177.34
CA ALA A 311 60.23 67.97 176.19
C ALA A 311 61.23 67.97 175.00
N ASN A 312 60.70 67.77 173.76
CA ASN A 312 60.96 68.61 172.55
C ASN A 312 60.56 67.99 171.18
N LYS A 313 59.70 66.95 171.11
CA LYS A 313 59.24 66.36 169.82
C LYS A 313 57.75 66.00 169.75
N GLU A 314 56.85 66.96 169.98
CA GLU A 314 55.40 66.77 169.81
C GLU A 314 54.79 67.59 168.65
N THR A 315 55.51 68.57 168.10
CA THR A 315 55.08 69.35 166.93
C THR A 315 55.32 68.67 165.58
N GLN A 316 56.21 67.67 165.50
CA GLN A 316 56.62 67.08 164.22
C GLN A 316 55.73 65.91 163.76
N LEU A 317 55.20 65.12 164.71
CA LEU A 317 54.28 63.99 164.43
C LEU A 317 52.92 64.40 163.85
N ARG A 318 52.65 65.71 163.72
CA ARG A 318 51.45 66.25 163.06
C ARG A 318 51.68 66.67 161.60
N GLU A 319 52.92 66.70 161.15
CA GLU A 319 53.27 67.00 159.75
C GLU A 319 53.40 65.71 158.92
N ASP A 320 54.05 64.69 159.49
CA ASP A 320 54.29 63.41 158.80
C ASP A 320 52.97 62.67 158.49
N ALA A 321 52.00 62.74 159.40
CA ALA A 321 50.66 62.14 159.22
C ALA A 321 49.91 62.68 157.99
N LEU A 322 50.08 63.96 157.63
CA LEU A 322 49.47 64.55 156.44
C LEU A 322 50.21 64.16 155.16
N ARG A 323 51.52 63.86 155.24
CA ARG A 323 52.36 63.51 154.09
C ARG A 323 52.07 62.09 153.58
N ASP A 324 51.74 61.16 154.47
CA ASP A 324 51.28 59.81 154.09
C ASP A 324 49.87 59.84 153.46
N GLU A 325 48.92 60.61 154.01
CA GLU A 325 47.56 60.74 153.43
C GLU A 325 47.61 61.29 151.99
N PHE A 326 48.41 62.33 151.72
CA PHE A 326 48.60 62.84 150.36
C PHE A 326 49.31 61.85 149.43
N SER A 327 50.24 61.03 149.95
CA SER A 327 50.95 60.03 149.15
C SER A 327 50.05 58.86 148.74
N SER A 328 49.20 58.37 149.65
CA SER A 328 48.21 57.33 149.34
C SER A 328 47.19 57.83 148.30
N ALA A 329 46.66 59.05 148.49
CA ALA A 329 45.69 59.64 147.57
C ALA A 329 46.28 59.89 146.16
N LEU A 330 47.59 60.14 146.05
CA LEU A 330 48.29 60.19 144.77
C LEU A 330 48.42 58.81 144.12
N ALA A 331 48.82 57.78 144.88
CA ALA A 331 48.96 56.41 144.36
C ALA A 331 47.64 55.85 143.83
N ASP A 332 46.53 56.06 144.53
CA ASP A 332 45.19 55.65 144.08
C ASP A 332 44.79 56.34 142.76
N LYS A 333 45.18 57.61 142.57
CA LYS A 333 44.92 58.35 141.33
C LYS A 333 45.84 57.94 140.18
N GLU A 334 47.09 57.62 140.48
CA GLU A 334 48.05 57.05 139.52
C GLU A 334 47.52 55.72 138.93
N GLU A 335 46.95 54.86 139.76
CA GLU A 335 46.37 53.59 139.32
C GLU A 335 45.04 53.76 138.58
N GLU A 336 44.17 54.70 139.03
CA GLU A 336 42.95 55.07 138.30
C GLU A 336 43.25 55.68 136.91
N ILE A 337 44.41 56.33 136.74
CA ILE A 337 44.91 56.82 135.45
C ILE A 337 45.40 55.66 134.57
N LYS A 338 46.14 54.67 135.11
CA LYS A 338 46.59 53.49 134.36
C LYS A 338 45.43 52.64 133.84
N ASP A 339 44.43 52.37 134.68
CA ASP A 339 43.22 51.64 134.29
C ASP A 339 42.46 52.35 133.14
N LYS A 340 42.34 53.68 133.21
CA LYS A 340 41.74 54.48 132.15
C LYS A 340 42.59 54.49 130.88
N ALA A 341 43.91 54.58 130.99
CA ALA A 341 44.83 54.50 129.85
C ALA A 341 44.72 53.14 129.13
N TYR A 342 44.74 52.03 129.88
CA TYR A 342 44.55 50.68 129.33
C TYR A 342 43.19 50.51 128.64
N LYS A 343 42.11 51.04 129.23
CA LYS A 343 40.77 51.02 128.62
C LYS A 343 40.68 51.87 127.36
N LEU A 344 41.40 52.98 127.31
CA LEU A 344 41.50 53.86 126.14
C LEU A 344 42.28 53.18 125.01
N GLU A 345 43.47 52.61 125.30
CA GLU A 345 44.25 51.85 124.32
C GLU A 345 43.47 50.63 123.78
N GLN A 346 42.76 49.89 124.65
CA GLN A 346 41.91 48.79 124.22
C GLN A 346 40.72 49.26 123.33
N ALA A 347 40.22 50.48 123.53
CA ALA A 347 39.21 51.08 122.66
C ALA A 347 39.80 51.52 121.31
N GLU A 348 40.99 52.12 121.30
CA GLU A 348 41.71 52.52 120.08
C GLU A 348 42.09 51.30 119.21
N GLN A 349 42.58 50.22 119.83
CA GLN A 349 42.86 48.96 119.13
C GLN A 349 41.60 48.39 118.45
N ARG A 350 40.46 48.35 119.16
CA ARG A 350 39.16 47.93 118.57
C ARG A 350 38.71 48.84 117.43
N LEU A 351 38.89 50.15 117.57
CA LEU A 351 38.53 51.14 116.56
C LEU A 351 39.39 51.00 115.30
N ALA A 352 40.68 50.69 115.46
CA ALA A 352 41.58 50.38 114.36
C ALA A 352 41.17 49.11 113.60
N THR A 353 40.83 48.03 114.32
CA THR A 353 40.31 46.78 113.71
C THR A 353 39.03 47.04 112.92
N LEU A 354 38.03 47.68 113.53
CA LEU A 354 36.77 48.01 112.87
C LEU A 354 36.95 48.93 111.65
N THR A 355 37.94 49.84 111.68
CA THR A 355 38.27 50.71 110.52
C THR A 355 38.89 49.90 109.36
N LEU A 356 39.67 48.86 109.65
CA LEU A 356 40.23 47.95 108.64
C LEU A 356 39.15 47.03 108.04
N GLU A 357 38.26 46.51 108.88
CA GLU A 357 37.09 45.72 108.46
C GLU A 357 36.14 46.55 107.59
N LEU A 358 35.85 47.80 107.99
CA LEU A 358 35.04 48.73 107.19
C LEU A 358 35.68 49.03 105.83
N ARG A 359 36.99 49.26 105.77
CA ARG A 359 37.72 49.47 104.50
C ARG A 359 37.72 48.23 103.60
N THR A 360 37.78 47.03 104.16
CA THR A 360 37.73 45.78 103.39
C THR A 360 36.31 45.34 103.02
N ALA A 361 35.28 45.86 103.71
CA ALA A 361 33.89 45.78 103.27
C ALA A 361 33.61 46.78 102.12
N ASP A 362 34.03 48.04 102.24
CA ASP A 362 33.84 49.07 101.22
C ASP A 362 34.52 48.73 99.89
N SER A 363 35.73 48.15 99.93
CA SER A 363 36.41 47.68 98.71
C SER A 363 35.68 46.50 98.04
N LYS A 364 35.11 45.57 98.80
CA LYS A 364 34.26 44.50 98.27
C LYS A 364 32.97 45.05 97.64
N VAL A 365 32.31 46.00 98.30
CA VAL A 365 31.10 46.67 97.78
C VAL A 365 31.42 47.42 96.49
N ARG A 366 32.56 48.11 96.39
CA ARG A 366 33.05 48.72 95.15
C ARG A 366 33.27 47.68 94.03
N ASN A 367 33.93 46.56 94.32
CA ASN A 367 34.16 45.50 93.32
C ASN A 367 32.83 44.91 92.82
N TYR A 368 31.91 44.54 93.72
CA TYR A 368 30.58 44.07 93.32
C TYR A 368 29.79 45.13 92.53
N GLY A 369 29.96 46.42 92.84
CA GLY A 369 29.39 47.52 92.06
C GLY A 369 29.92 47.58 90.62
N LEU A 370 31.21 47.30 90.41
CA LEU A 370 31.83 47.21 89.08
C LEU A 370 31.37 45.95 88.33
N GLU A 371 31.35 44.79 88.99
CA GLU A 371 30.89 43.50 88.43
C GLU A 371 29.42 43.58 87.99
N VAL A 372 28.52 44.10 88.85
CA VAL A 372 27.10 44.32 88.51
C VAL A 372 26.94 45.34 87.38
N SER A 373 27.84 46.31 87.23
CA SER A 373 27.82 47.25 86.11
C SER A 373 28.26 46.60 84.80
N ALA A 374 29.30 45.76 84.82
CA ALA A 374 29.74 44.99 83.66
C ALA A 374 28.66 43.99 83.20
N LEU A 375 28.10 43.21 84.12
CA LEU A 375 27.02 42.26 83.82
C LEU A 375 25.76 42.94 83.25
N LYS A 376 25.44 44.17 83.68
CA LYS A 376 24.33 44.95 83.08
C LYS A 376 24.60 45.35 81.62
N VAL A 377 25.85 45.65 81.26
CA VAL A 377 26.22 45.93 79.86
C VAL A 377 26.15 44.65 79.04
N GLU A 378 26.70 43.54 79.54
CA GLU A 378 26.66 42.24 78.86
C GLU A 378 25.23 41.73 78.63
N ILE A 379 24.35 41.84 79.64
CA ILE A 379 22.92 41.52 79.49
C ILE A 379 22.24 42.38 78.41
N LYS A 380 22.60 43.67 78.31
CA LYS A 380 22.05 44.57 77.29
C LYS A 380 22.53 44.19 75.88
N GLU A 381 23.83 43.92 75.72
CA GLU A 381 24.38 43.45 74.44
C GLU A 381 23.79 42.10 74.01
N LEU A 382 23.60 41.16 74.95
CA LEU A 382 22.96 39.88 74.66
C LEU A 382 21.49 40.05 74.27
N GLY A 383 20.77 40.99 74.89
CA GLY A 383 19.40 41.36 74.50
C GLY A 383 19.34 41.90 73.08
N GLU A 384 20.17 42.89 72.75
CA GLU A 384 20.23 43.50 71.40
C GLU A 384 20.61 42.47 70.32
N ARG A 385 21.56 41.58 70.61
CA ARG A 385 21.92 40.47 69.70
C ARG A 385 20.76 39.47 69.54
N LEU A 386 20.02 39.16 70.60
CA LEU A 386 18.87 38.24 70.54
C LEU A 386 17.71 38.85 69.74
N GLU A 387 17.42 40.13 69.90
CA GLU A 387 16.43 40.85 69.08
C GLU A 387 16.83 40.86 67.59
N GLN A 388 18.11 41.10 67.29
CA GLN A 388 18.63 41.06 65.91
C GLN A 388 18.54 39.67 65.28
N ILE A 389 18.85 38.61 66.04
CA ILE A 389 18.73 37.20 65.58
C ILE A 389 17.26 36.80 65.41
N ASN A 390 16.36 37.25 66.29
CA ASN A 390 14.92 37.03 66.14
C ASN A 390 14.36 37.73 64.89
N ALA A 391 14.79 38.97 64.62
CA ALA A 391 14.39 39.71 63.42
C ALA A 391 14.84 39.02 62.13
N THR A 392 16.07 38.48 62.07
CA THR A 392 16.57 37.76 60.89
C THR A 392 15.92 36.38 60.73
N ALA A 393 15.68 35.65 61.82
CA ALA A 393 14.91 34.40 61.80
C ALA A 393 13.50 34.61 61.22
N GLN A 394 12.81 35.68 61.62
CA GLN A 394 11.49 36.02 61.08
C GLN A 394 11.52 36.46 59.61
N SER A 395 12.61 37.09 59.12
CA SER A 395 12.72 37.33 57.67
C SER A 395 12.88 36.04 56.87
N PHE A 396 13.72 35.11 57.34
CA PHE A 396 13.87 33.80 56.69
C PHE A 396 12.58 32.96 56.76
N GLU A 397 11.80 33.07 57.85
CA GLU A 397 10.49 32.40 57.94
C GLU A 397 9.47 32.94 56.91
N ARG A 398 9.49 34.26 56.64
CA ARG A 398 8.66 34.87 55.59
C ARG A 398 9.12 34.46 54.19
N GLU A 399 10.43 34.45 53.95
CA GLU A 399 11.04 34.03 52.69
C GLU A 399 10.75 32.55 52.38
N ALA A 400 10.90 31.66 53.37
CA ALA A 400 10.56 30.24 53.25
C ALA A 400 9.06 30.02 52.92
N LYS A 401 8.16 30.84 53.48
CA LYS A 401 6.72 30.79 53.18
C LYS A 401 6.41 31.23 51.74
N ILE A 402 7.14 32.19 51.20
CA ILE A 402 7.03 32.60 49.78
C ILE A 402 7.54 31.47 48.88
N LEU A 403 8.73 30.94 49.15
CA LEU A 403 9.33 29.85 48.35
C LEU A 403 8.47 28.58 48.33
N GLU A 404 7.83 28.21 49.44
CA GLU A 404 6.91 27.07 49.48
C GLU A 404 5.62 27.33 48.67
N GLN A 405 5.10 28.57 48.65
CA GLN A 405 3.97 28.94 47.79
C GLN A 405 4.35 28.91 46.30
N GLU A 406 5.52 29.44 45.93
CA GLU A 406 6.05 29.38 44.57
C GLU A 406 6.27 27.94 44.11
N LYS A 407 6.84 27.08 44.97
CA LYS A 407 6.97 25.63 44.74
C LYS A 407 5.63 24.97 44.48
N VAL A 408 4.61 25.17 45.33
CA VAL A 408 3.27 24.59 45.14
C VAL A 408 2.63 25.05 43.83
N HIS A 409 2.77 26.33 43.47
CA HIS A 409 2.28 26.87 42.20
C HIS A 409 3.02 26.25 40.99
N LEU A 410 4.34 26.08 41.08
CA LEU A 410 5.13 25.39 40.05
C LEU A 410 4.75 23.91 39.92
N GLU A 411 4.56 23.18 41.03
CA GLU A 411 4.08 21.79 41.02
C GLU A 411 2.71 21.65 40.35
N GLN A 412 1.77 22.54 40.66
CA GLN A 412 0.45 22.57 40.02
C GLN A 412 0.56 22.84 38.52
N LYS A 413 1.39 23.81 38.12
CA LYS A 413 1.65 24.11 36.70
C LYS A 413 2.26 22.91 35.98
N TYR A 414 3.28 22.27 36.55
CA TYR A 414 3.90 21.08 35.96
C TYR A 414 2.90 19.93 35.80
N ARG A 415 2.05 19.65 36.80
CA ARG A 415 0.96 18.66 36.67
C ARG A 415 0.05 19.00 35.48
N SER A 416 -0.42 20.24 35.37
CA SER A 416 -1.30 20.65 34.26
C SER A 416 -0.67 20.55 32.86
N GLU A 417 0.65 20.70 32.74
CA GLU A 417 1.34 20.47 31.46
C GLU A 417 1.60 18.97 31.22
N PHE A 418 1.82 18.14 32.26
CA PHE A 418 1.88 16.68 32.12
C PHE A 418 0.54 16.10 31.65
N ASP A 419 -0.57 16.49 32.30
CA ASP A 419 -1.93 16.10 31.90
C ASP A 419 -2.17 16.43 30.41
N ARG A 420 -1.73 17.62 29.99
CA ARG A 420 -1.81 18.11 28.61
C ARG A 420 -0.90 17.34 27.64
N PHE A 421 0.27 16.88 28.07
CA PHE A 421 1.14 16.04 27.26
C PHE A 421 0.53 14.65 27.04
N GLU A 422 -0.09 14.03 28.05
CA GLU A 422 -0.82 12.77 27.89
C GLU A 422 -2.01 12.92 26.93
N ASP A 423 -2.81 13.97 27.12
CA ASP A 423 -3.95 14.34 26.28
C ASP A 423 -3.55 14.57 24.79
N VAL A 424 -2.36 15.17 24.54
CA VAL A 424 -1.77 15.26 23.20
C VAL A 424 -1.24 13.92 22.68
N GLN A 425 -0.64 13.09 23.54
CA GLN A 425 -0.11 11.78 23.16
C GLN A 425 -1.24 10.82 22.73
N ASP A 426 -2.38 10.83 23.40
CA ASP A 426 -3.53 9.98 23.07
C ASP A 426 -4.30 10.46 21.83
N ARG A 427 -4.32 11.78 21.57
CA ARG A 427 -4.74 12.34 20.28
C ARG A 427 -3.82 11.87 19.15
N TYR A 428 -2.50 11.91 19.36
CA TYR A 428 -1.51 11.41 18.40
C TYR A 428 -1.69 9.91 18.10
N LYS A 429 -1.75 9.05 19.13
CA LYS A 429 -2.03 7.60 18.98
C LYS A 429 -3.33 7.33 18.23
N SER A 430 -4.33 8.20 18.39
CA SER A 430 -5.64 8.06 17.74
C SER A 430 -5.60 8.47 16.26
N ALA A 431 -4.93 9.58 15.93
CA ALA A 431 -4.65 9.97 14.55
C ALA A 431 -3.77 8.93 13.83
N GLU A 432 -2.78 8.34 14.50
CA GLU A 432 -1.96 7.26 13.96
C GLU A 432 -2.81 6.01 13.65
N ARG A 433 -3.70 5.60 14.56
CA ARG A 433 -4.66 4.50 14.37
C ARG A 433 -5.67 4.78 13.26
N GLU A 434 -5.99 6.05 12.97
CA GLU A 434 -6.85 6.44 11.86
C GLU A 434 -6.11 6.47 10.52
N ALA A 435 -4.90 7.03 10.49
CA ALA A 435 -4.02 7.01 9.32
C ALA A 435 -3.72 5.58 8.83
N LYS A 436 -3.42 4.65 9.73
CA LYS A 436 -3.21 3.22 9.39
C LYS A 436 -4.43 2.59 8.73
N ARG A 437 -5.63 2.80 9.29
CA ARG A 437 -6.89 2.33 8.70
C ARG A 437 -7.16 2.96 7.33
N ALA A 438 -6.83 4.25 7.14
CA ALA A 438 -6.95 4.91 5.85
C ALA A 438 -5.97 4.34 4.79
N THR A 439 -4.73 4.04 5.17
CA THR A 439 -3.77 3.37 4.26
C THR A 439 -4.22 1.95 3.91
N GLU A 440 -4.67 1.15 4.88
CA GLU A 440 -5.17 -0.21 4.65
C GLU A 440 -6.39 -0.23 3.70
N LEU A 441 -7.30 0.73 3.83
CA LEU A 441 -8.44 0.89 2.91
C LEU A 441 -7.99 1.29 1.49
N ALA A 442 -7.02 2.20 1.39
CA ALA A 442 -6.47 2.60 0.10
C ALA A 442 -5.65 1.49 -0.59
N ASP A 443 -4.98 0.62 0.18
CA ASP A 443 -4.27 -0.56 -0.33
C ASP A 443 -5.26 -1.64 -0.80
N LYS A 444 -6.34 -1.91 -0.04
CA LYS A 444 -7.42 -2.81 -0.46
C LYS A 444 -8.10 -2.35 -1.75
N ALA A 445 -8.50 -1.09 -1.83
CA ALA A 445 -9.09 -0.52 -3.05
C ALA A 445 -8.16 -0.60 -4.27
N ARG A 446 -6.83 -0.44 -4.07
CA ARG A 446 -5.83 -0.64 -5.14
C ARG A 446 -5.68 -2.12 -5.55
N ALA A 447 -5.74 -3.05 -4.61
CA ALA A 447 -5.72 -4.49 -4.89
C ALA A 447 -6.99 -4.95 -5.63
N GLU A 448 -8.16 -4.48 -5.22
CA GLU A 448 -9.46 -4.74 -5.86
C GLU A 448 -9.49 -4.18 -7.29
N ALA A 449 -9.04 -2.94 -7.50
CA ALA A 449 -8.93 -2.35 -8.83
C ALA A 449 -7.95 -3.12 -9.75
N ALA A 450 -6.83 -3.61 -9.22
CA ALA A 450 -5.89 -4.44 -9.96
C ALA A 450 -6.48 -5.82 -10.31
N ALA A 451 -7.25 -6.43 -9.42
CA ALA A 451 -7.96 -7.68 -9.67
C ALA A 451 -9.03 -7.51 -10.76
N ALA A 452 -9.87 -6.48 -10.67
CA ALA A 452 -10.90 -6.18 -11.67
C ALA A 452 -10.30 -5.85 -13.06
N LEU A 453 -9.14 -5.18 -13.11
CA LEU A 453 -8.41 -4.95 -14.36
C LEU A 453 -7.88 -6.26 -14.96
N LYS A 454 -7.35 -7.17 -14.12
CA LYS A 454 -6.89 -8.49 -14.56
C LYS A 454 -8.05 -9.34 -15.10
N GLU A 455 -9.18 -9.35 -14.41
CA GLU A 455 -10.39 -10.05 -14.84
C GLU A 455 -10.92 -9.50 -16.17
N LYS A 456 -11.02 -8.17 -16.31
CA LYS A 456 -11.40 -7.51 -17.57
C LYS A 456 -10.49 -7.94 -18.73
N ASN A 457 -9.17 -7.97 -18.52
CA ASN A 457 -8.20 -8.36 -19.54
C ASN A 457 -8.36 -9.84 -19.93
N GLU A 458 -8.65 -10.72 -18.97
CA GLU A 458 -8.90 -12.15 -19.24
C GLU A 458 -10.24 -12.38 -19.97
N ILE A 459 -11.29 -11.63 -19.62
CA ILE A 459 -12.57 -11.64 -20.36
C ILE A 459 -12.35 -11.16 -21.81
N GLN A 460 -11.55 -10.12 -22.02
CA GLN A 460 -11.18 -9.67 -23.37
C GLN A 460 -10.36 -10.71 -24.13
N ARG A 461 -9.41 -11.39 -23.48
CA ARG A 461 -8.63 -12.50 -24.06
C ARG A 461 -9.54 -13.64 -24.52
N LEU A 462 -10.46 -14.09 -23.66
CA LEU A 462 -11.43 -15.14 -23.94
C LEU A 462 -12.43 -14.74 -25.04
N ALA A 463 -12.82 -13.46 -25.12
CA ALA A 463 -13.67 -12.95 -26.19
C ALA A 463 -12.95 -13.00 -27.56
N MET A 464 -11.69 -12.58 -27.63
CA MET A 464 -10.87 -12.70 -28.85
C MET A 464 -10.64 -14.17 -29.24
N GLU A 465 -10.41 -15.05 -28.27
CA GLU A 465 -10.25 -16.48 -28.51
C GLU A 465 -11.54 -17.11 -29.10
N ARG A 466 -12.71 -16.74 -28.57
CA ARG A 466 -14.02 -17.17 -29.12
C ARG A 466 -14.27 -16.62 -30.53
N LEU A 467 -13.96 -15.35 -30.80
CA LEU A 467 -14.06 -14.79 -32.16
C LEU A 467 -13.17 -15.55 -33.15
N ALA A 468 -11.92 -15.85 -32.77
CA ALA A 468 -11.01 -16.65 -33.59
C ALA A 468 -11.41 -18.14 -33.73
N GLN A 469 -12.34 -18.65 -32.91
CA GLN A 469 -12.99 -19.95 -33.11
C GLN A 469 -14.19 -19.84 -34.06
N ILE A 470 -15.01 -18.80 -33.91
CA ILE A 470 -16.15 -18.50 -34.81
C ILE A 470 -15.65 -18.30 -36.25
N GLU A 471 -14.64 -17.45 -36.47
CA GLU A 471 -14.06 -17.24 -37.81
C GLU A 471 -13.54 -18.54 -38.47
N LYS A 472 -13.10 -19.53 -37.68
CA LYS A 472 -12.66 -20.84 -38.20
C LYS A 472 -13.85 -21.72 -38.55
N ALA A 473 -14.92 -21.68 -37.76
CA ALA A 473 -16.17 -22.37 -38.05
C ALA A 473 -16.84 -21.79 -39.30
N ASP A 474 -16.91 -20.47 -39.43
CA ASP A 474 -17.52 -19.79 -40.59
C ASP A 474 -16.79 -20.17 -41.89
N ARG A 475 -15.44 -20.11 -41.92
CA ARG A 475 -14.64 -20.55 -43.07
C ARG A 475 -14.81 -22.04 -43.41
N ALA A 476 -15.09 -22.88 -42.42
CA ALA A 476 -15.38 -24.30 -42.63
C ALA A 476 -16.81 -24.51 -43.17
N ILE A 477 -17.78 -23.72 -42.70
CA ILE A 477 -19.14 -23.68 -43.24
C ILE A 477 -19.09 -23.25 -44.71
N GLU A 478 -18.46 -22.10 -45.03
CA GLU A 478 -18.31 -21.65 -46.42
C GLU A 478 -17.66 -22.72 -47.33
N LYS A 479 -16.72 -23.53 -46.81
CA LYS A 479 -16.09 -24.61 -47.58
C LYS A 479 -17.11 -25.73 -47.87
N LEU A 480 -17.87 -26.15 -46.86
CA LEU A 480 -18.93 -27.14 -47.01
C LEU A 480 -20.09 -26.63 -47.88
N GLU A 481 -20.36 -25.33 -47.90
CA GLU A 481 -21.37 -24.73 -48.79
C GLU A 481 -20.95 -24.73 -50.25
N ARG A 482 -19.67 -24.46 -50.55
CA ARG A 482 -19.11 -24.62 -51.91
C ARG A 482 -19.14 -26.09 -52.34
N GLU A 483 -18.72 -27.02 -51.48
CA GLU A 483 -18.76 -28.46 -51.75
C GLU A 483 -20.20 -28.98 -51.97
N ARG A 484 -21.16 -28.46 -51.21
CA ARG A 484 -22.61 -28.70 -51.42
C ARG A 484 -23.05 -28.20 -52.80
N GLU A 485 -22.61 -27.03 -53.21
CA GLU A 485 -22.98 -26.43 -54.50
C GLU A 485 -22.36 -27.20 -55.68
N ASP A 486 -21.07 -27.53 -55.62
CA ASP A 486 -20.39 -28.39 -56.60
C ASP A 486 -21.12 -29.75 -56.77
N LEU A 487 -21.52 -30.36 -55.65
CA LEU A 487 -22.28 -31.62 -55.63
C LEU A 487 -23.72 -31.45 -56.15
N ALA A 488 -24.41 -30.35 -55.83
CA ALA A 488 -25.75 -30.07 -56.34
C ALA A 488 -25.72 -29.84 -57.86
N ASP A 489 -24.68 -29.20 -58.36
CA ASP A 489 -24.47 -28.95 -59.79
C ASP A 489 -24.11 -30.25 -60.54
N GLU A 490 -23.36 -31.16 -59.91
CA GLU A 490 -23.10 -32.52 -60.40
C GLU A 490 -24.37 -33.39 -60.42
N VAL A 491 -25.19 -33.37 -59.37
CA VAL A 491 -26.52 -34.01 -59.36
C VAL A 491 -27.40 -33.41 -60.46
N GLY A 492 -27.32 -32.09 -60.67
CA GLY A 492 -27.99 -31.41 -61.77
C GLY A 492 -27.47 -31.80 -63.16
N ARG A 493 -26.19 -32.17 -63.31
CA ARG A 493 -25.63 -32.76 -64.54
C ARG A 493 -26.16 -34.19 -64.74
N TYR A 494 -26.08 -35.04 -63.72
CA TYR A 494 -26.58 -36.42 -63.80
C TYR A 494 -28.08 -36.51 -64.06
N HIS A 495 -28.92 -35.68 -63.43
CA HIS A 495 -30.37 -35.72 -63.66
C HIS A 495 -30.76 -35.23 -65.07
N ARG A 496 -30.00 -34.29 -65.66
CA ARG A 496 -30.16 -33.94 -67.09
C ARG A 496 -29.81 -35.13 -67.99
N ALA A 497 -28.64 -35.76 -67.78
CA ALA A 497 -28.23 -36.93 -68.55
C ALA A 497 -29.20 -38.12 -68.37
N GLU A 498 -29.75 -38.33 -67.17
CA GLU A 498 -30.79 -39.31 -66.88
C GLU A 498 -32.07 -39.02 -67.67
N LYS A 499 -32.54 -37.77 -67.67
CA LYS A 499 -33.74 -37.36 -68.40
C LYS A 499 -33.57 -37.52 -69.92
N ASP A 500 -32.41 -37.18 -70.45
CA ASP A 500 -32.08 -37.37 -71.87
C ASP A 500 -31.99 -38.86 -72.22
N ALA A 501 -31.38 -39.68 -71.36
CA ALA A 501 -31.32 -41.12 -71.50
C ALA A 501 -32.73 -41.77 -71.48
N ARG A 502 -33.58 -41.39 -70.50
CA ARG A 502 -34.99 -41.85 -70.43
C ARG A 502 -35.78 -41.43 -71.68
N SER A 503 -35.58 -40.21 -72.16
CA SER A 503 -36.23 -39.72 -73.39
C SER A 503 -35.78 -40.50 -74.64
N LYS A 504 -34.51 -40.90 -74.69
CA LYS A 504 -33.95 -41.76 -75.74
C LYS A 504 -34.43 -43.21 -75.64
N VAL A 505 -34.62 -43.73 -74.43
CA VAL A 505 -35.23 -45.05 -74.19
C VAL A 505 -36.68 -45.05 -74.69
N ALA A 506 -37.50 -44.08 -74.29
CA ALA A 506 -38.89 -43.96 -74.76
C ALA A 506 -39.01 -43.85 -76.30
N MET A 507 -38.07 -43.15 -76.95
CA MET A 507 -37.99 -43.09 -78.42
C MET A 507 -37.68 -44.47 -79.04
N LEU A 508 -36.80 -45.25 -78.42
CA LEU A 508 -36.45 -46.60 -78.88
C LEU A 508 -37.59 -47.59 -78.63
N GLU A 509 -38.25 -47.50 -77.48
CA GLU A 509 -39.43 -48.30 -77.11
C GLU A 509 -40.58 -48.06 -78.11
N ALA A 510 -40.93 -46.79 -78.40
CA ALA A 510 -41.94 -46.45 -79.41
C ALA A 510 -41.61 -46.98 -80.81
N ARG A 511 -40.32 -47.03 -81.18
CA ARG A 511 -39.84 -47.60 -82.45
C ARG A 511 -39.82 -49.13 -82.45
N VAL A 512 -39.66 -49.77 -81.29
CA VAL A 512 -39.84 -51.22 -81.14
C VAL A 512 -41.33 -51.56 -81.27
N GLU A 513 -42.23 -50.82 -80.60
CA GLU A 513 -43.67 -50.97 -80.76
C GLU A 513 -44.13 -50.81 -82.23
N GLU A 514 -43.59 -49.81 -82.94
CA GLU A 514 -43.85 -49.62 -84.38
C GLU A 514 -43.45 -50.85 -85.19
N ARG A 515 -42.30 -51.45 -84.88
CA ARG A 515 -41.81 -52.67 -85.54
C ARG A 515 -42.57 -53.93 -85.15
N GLU A 516 -43.03 -54.03 -83.92
CA GLU A 516 -43.92 -55.12 -83.49
C GLU A 516 -45.27 -55.03 -84.21
N LYS A 517 -45.80 -53.81 -84.42
CA LYS A 517 -47.02 -53.56 -85.22
C LYS A 517 -46.81 -53.84 -86.71
N GLU A 518 -45.66 -53.45 -87.30
CA GLU A 518 -45.27 -53.86 -88.67
C GLU A 518 -45.26 -55.40 -88.80
N ILE A 519 -44.60 -56.10 -87.87
CA ILE A 519 -44.51 -57.57 -87.85
C ILE A 519 -45.88 -58.21 -87.67
N GLU A 520 -46.73 -57.70 -86.78
CA GLU A 520 -48.08 -58.23 -86.57
C GLU A 520 -48.98 -58.04 -87.81
N MET A 521 -48.87 -56.90 -88.51
CA MET A 521 -49.55 -56.69 -89.80
C MET A 521 -49.05 -57.65 -90.89
N LEU A 522 -47.73 -57.86 -90.99
CA LEU A 522 -47.16 -58.83 -91.93
C LEU A 522 -47.59 -60.27 -91.62
N LEU A 523 -47.68 -60.65 -90.34
CA LEU A 523 -48.18 -61.95 -89.91
C LEU A 523 -49.69 -62.12 -90.19
N LYS A 524 -50.50 -61.08 -89.96
CA LYS A 524 -51.93 -61.08 -90.33
C LYS A 524 -52.10 -61.24 -91.83
N SER A 525 -51.41 -60.44 -92.65
CA SER A 525 -51.48 -60.54 -94.11
C SER A 525 -50.95 -61.89 -94.63
N ASN A 526 -49.90 -62.46 -94.04
CA ASN A 526 -49.44 -63.80 -94.43
C ASN A 526 -50.42 -64.91 -94.02
N ASN A 527 -51.11 -64.77 -92.89
CA ASN A 527 -52.17 -65.70 -92.48
C ASN A 527 -53.42 -65.57 -93.37
N GLU A 528 -53.79 -64.36 -93.81
CA GLU A 528 -54.85 -64.12 -94.80
C GLU A 528 -54.49 -64.74 -96.17
N GLN A 529 -53.25 -64.56 -96.63
CA GLN A 529 -52.72 -65.21 -97.85
C GLN A 529 -52.74 -66.74 -97.72
N ARG A 530 -52.35 -67.30 -96.57
CA ARG A 530 -52.45 -68.74 -96.29
C ARG A 530 -53.90 -69.23 -96.29
N ALA A 531 -54.81 -68.51 -95.65
CA ALA A 531 -56.23 -68.85 -95.62
C ALA A 531 -56.84 -68.83 -97.02
N SER A 532 -56.55 -67.80 -97.82
CA SER A 532 -56.93 -67.73 -99.25
C SER A 532 -56.35 -68.89 -100.07
N THR A 533 -55.07 -69.24 -99.83
CA THR A 533 -54.42 -70.39 -100.49
C THR A 533 -55.09 -71.72 -100.10
N VAL A 534 -55.45 -71.90 -98.82
CA VAL A 534 -56.20 -73.07 -98.34
C VAL A 534 -57.58 -73.12 -98.99
N GLN A 535 -58.32 -72.00 -99.03
CA GLN A 535 -59.64 -71.93 -99.66
C GLN A 535 -59.58 -72.27 -101.17
N VAL A 536 -58.55 -71.83 -101.88
CA VAL A 536 -58.31 -72.21 -103.29
C VAL A 536 -58.03 -73.72 -103.40
N LEU A 537 -57.17 -74.28 -102.54
CA LEU A 537 -56.89 -75.72 -102.51
C LEU A 537 -58.12 -76.56 -102.14
N GLU A 538 -58.98 -76.09 -101.24
CA GLU A 538 -60.26 -76.72 -100.91
C GLU A 538 -61.20 -76.74 -102.11
N SER A 539 -61.37 -75.62 -102.81
CA SER A 539 -62.20 -75.58 -104.03
C SER A 539 -61.64 -76.47 -105.15
N LEU A 540 -60.31 -76.55 -105.31
CA LEU A 540 -59.67 -77.49 -106.24
C LEU A 540 -59.93 -78.95 -105.85
N LEU A 541 -59.81 -79.29 -104.56
CA LEU A 541 -60.15 -80.62 -104.03
C LEU A 541 -61.62 -80.97 -104.25
N GLU A 542 -62.51 -79.99 -104.14
CA GLU A 542 -63.96 -80.17 -104.36
C GLU A 542 -64.27 -80.37 -105.85
N THR A 543 -63.59 -79.67 -106.76
CA THR A 543 -63.67 -79.96 -108.21
C THR A 543 -63.06 -81.31 -108.61
N GLU A 544 -62.00 -81.79 -107.94
CA GLU A 544 -61.46 -83.15 -108.16
C GLU A 544 -62.48 -84.21 -107.73
N ARG A 545 -63.10 -84.04 -106.55
CA ARG A 545 -64.19 -84.90 -106.07
C ARG A 545 -65.39 -84.93 -107.02
N ALA A 546 -65.76 -83.79 -107.60
CA ALA A 546 -66.82 -83.71 -108.60
C ALA A 546 -66.43 -84.40 -109.92
N ALA A 547 -65.19 -84.21 -110.40
CA ALA A 547 -64.68 -84.90 -111.58
C ALA A 547 -64.60 -86.43 -111.36
N ARG A 548 -64.23 -86.87 -110.16
CA ARG A 548 -64.29 -88.28 -109.75
C ARG A 548 -65.70 -88.84 -109.78
N SER A 549 -66.68 -88.19 -109.17
CA SER A 549 -68.05 -88.71 -109.17
C SER A 549 -68.62 -88.77 -110.58
N GLU A 550 -68.31 -87.80 -111.44
CA GLU A 550 -68.69 -87.83 -112.85
C GLU A 550 -67.98 -88.97 -113.63
N ALA A 551 -66.72 -89.27 -113.31
CA ALA A 551 -66.00 -90.43 -113.87
C ALA A 551 -66.58 -91.77 -113.38
N THR A 552 -66.96 -91.87 -112.10
CA THR A 552 -67.65 -93.05 -111.55
C THR A 552 -69.01 -93.25 -112.23
N ASN A 553 -69.82 -92.19 -112.38
CA ASN A 553 -71.10 -92.25 -113.09
C ASN A 553 -70.93 -92.71 -114.56
N ARG A 554 -69.87 -92.29 -115.25
CA ARG A 554 -69.52 -92.78 -116.59
C ARG A 554 -69.12 -94.26 -116.59
N ALA A 555 -68.36 -94.71 -115.59
CA ALA A 555 -67.99 -96.12 -115.44
C ALA A 555 -69.21 -97.01 -115.15
N GLU A 556 -70.14 -96.55 -114.31
CA GLU A 556 -71.41 -97.25 -114.03
C GLU A 556 -72.31 -97.31 -115.29
N ALA A 557 -72.44 -96.20 -116.03
CA ALA A 557 -73.18 -96.18 -117.29
C ALA A 557 -72.59 -97.14 -118.35
N LEU A 558 -71.26 -97.22 -118.43
CA LEU A 558 -70.56 -98.20 -119.27
C LEU A 558 -70.75 -99.64 -118.77
N SER A 559 -70.78 -99.86 -117.45
CA SER A 559 -71.06 -101.17 -116.84
C SER A 559 -72.47 -101.67 -117.19
N VAL A 560 -73.48 -100.78 -117.10
CA VAL A 560 -74.86 -101.07 -117.52
C VAL A 560 -74.94 -101.36 -119.03
N GLN A 561 -74.20 -100.63 -119.87
CA GLN A 561 -74.09 -100.97 -121.30
C GLN A 561 -73.44 -102.35 -121.52
N LEU A 562 -72.39 -102.69 -120.76
CA LEU A 562 -71.71 -103.99 -120.83
C LEU A 562 -72.63 -105.15 -120.40
N GLN A 563 -73.43 -104.96 -119.36
CA GLN A 563 -74.43 -105.94 -118.93
C GLN A 563 -75.55 -106.10 -119.98
N ALA A 564 -75.96 -105.01 -120.63
CA ALA A 564 -76.95 -105.02 -121.71
C ALA A 564 -76.42 -105.60 -123.04
N THR A 565 -75.11 -105.56 -123.30
CA THR A 565 -74.50 -106.27 -124.45
C THR A 565 -74.23 -107.74 -124.13
N GLN A 566 -73.86 -108.07 -122.88
CA GLN A 566 -73.75 -109.46 -122.42
C GLN A 566 -75.09 -110.20 -122.55
N GLY A 567 -76.20 -109.61 -122.11
CA GLY A 567 -77.54 -110.20 -122.29
C GLY A 567 -77.96 -110.41 -123.75
N LYS A 568 -77.42 -109.61 -124.69
CA LYS A 568 -77.59 -109.84 -126.14
C LYS A 568 -76.67 -110.94 -126.66
N LEU A 569 -75.47 -111.08 -126.12
CA LEU A 569 -74.54 -112.16 -126.42
C LEU A 569 -75.11 -113.52 -126.00
N ASP A 570 -75.68 -113.61 -124.81
CA ASP A 570 -76.27 -114.85 -124.28
C ASP A 570 -77.51 -115.29 -125.10
N LEU A 571 -78.32 -114.33 -125.56
CA LEU A 571 -79.44 -114.57 -126.48
C LEU A 571 -78.96 -115.08 -127.86
N LEU A 572 -77.89 -114.47 -128.41
CA LEU A 572 -77.24 -114.96 -129.63
C LEU A 572 -76.61 -116.34 -129.44
N GLN A 573 -76.12 -116.66 -128.23
CA GLN A 573 -75.54 -117.96 -127.90
C GLN A 573 -76.62 -119.05 -127.76
N GLN A 574 -77.83 -118.71 -127.30
CA GLN A 574 -79.02 -119.56 -127.43
C GLN A 574 -79.36 -119.82 -128.90
N GLN A 575 -79.41 -118.79 -129.75
CA GLN A 575 -79.70 -118.94 -131.19
C GLN A 575 -78.62 -119.79 -131.90
N LEU A 576 -77.34 -119.59 -131.58
CA LEU A 576 -76.22 -120.38 -132.09
C LEU A 576 -76.33 -121.87 -131.67
N THR A 577 -76.97 -122.16 -130.54
CA THR A 577 -77.20 -123.53 -130.06
C THR A 577 -78.34 -124.22 -130.82
N ALA A 578 -79.34 -123.48 -131.31
CA ALA A 578 -80.40 -124.02 -132.17
C ALA A 578 -79.90 -124.37 -133.59
N VAL A 579 -78.95 -123.58 -134.14
CA VAL A 579 -78.37 -123.83 -135.48
C VAL A 579 -77.35 -124.98 -135.47
N ARG A 580 -76.73 -125.28 -134.32
CA ARG A 580 -75.72 -126.35 -134.15
C ARG A 580 -76.23 -127.79 -134.29
N LEU A 581 -77.48 -128.00 -134.68
CA LEU A 581 -78.06 -129.32 -134.91
C LEU A 581 -78.09 -129.77 -136.38
N ASN A 582 -77.68 -128.94 -137.35
CA ASN A 582 -77.94 -129.21 -138.77
C ASN A 582 -76.74 -129.19 -139.73
N GLU A 583 -75.48 -129.04 -139.27
CA GLU A 583 -74.34 -129.33 -140.14
C GLU A 583 -73.03 -129.72 -139.41
N THR A 584 -72.34 -130.68 -140.02
CA THR A 584 -71.05 -131.32 -139.68
C THR A 584 -69.94 -130.34 -139.30
N ALA A 585 -69.08 -130.56 -138.30
CA ALA A 585 -68.25 -131.74 -137.95
C ALA A 585 -67.02 -131.98 -138.85
N LEU A 586 -65.82 -131.79 -138.26
CA LEU A 586 -64.46 -132.10 -138.77
C LEU A 586 -63.97 -131.31 -140.01
N ASP A 587 -62.69 -130.94 -140.13
CA ASP A 587 -61.64 -130.63 -139.14
C ASP A 587 -60.58 -129.72 -139.81
N SER A 588 -59.88 -128.89 -139.03
CA SER A 588 -58.58 -128.25 -139.38
C SER A 588 -58.19 -127.22 -138.32
N LYS A 589 -57.23 -127.56 -137.45
CA LYS A 589 -56.79 -126.68 -136.35
C LYS A 589 -55.52 -125.91 -136.73
N LEU A 590 -55.67 -124.62 -136.99
CA LEU A 590 -54.57 -123.65 -136.91
C LEU A 590 -54.90 -122.60 -135.85
N ARG A 591 -54.00 -122.36 -134.89
CA ARG A 591 -54.05 -121.22 -133.96
C ARG A 591 -52.69 -120.54 -133.92
N THR A 592 -52.65 -119.28 -134.36
CA THR A 592 -51.45 -118.44 -134.37
C THR A 592 -51.25 -117.68 -133.06
N ALA A 593 -50.00 -117.28 -132.80
CA ALA A 593 -49.52 -116.79 -131.52
C ALA A 593 -50.10 -115.42 -131.08
N SER A 594 -50.28 -115.24 -129.77
CA SER A 594 -50.62 -113.97 -129.12
C SER A 594 -49.38 -113.13 -128.80
N HIS A 595 -49.39 -111.85 -129.18
CA HIS A 595 -48.30 -110.86 -128.98
C HIS A 595 -48.70 -109.73 -128.01
N GLY A 596 -47.69 -109.00 -127.47
CA GLY A 596 -47.85 -107.84 -126.56
C GLY A 596 -47.06 -108.04 -125.25
N LYS A 597 -45.78 -107.64 -125.05
CA LYS A 597 -45.02 -106.40 -125.37
C LYS A 597 -45.62 -105.14 -124.69
N ARG A 598 -44.89 -104.33 -123.91
CA ARG A 598 -43.45 -104.24 -123.50
C ARG A 598 -43.36 -103.95 -121.97
N ALA A 599 -42.28 -103.99 -121.18
CA ALA A 599 -40.82 -103.75 -121.34
C ALA A 599 -40.46 -102.25 -121.63
N ARG A 600 -39.35 -101.63 -121.21
CA ARG A 600 -38.17 -101.89 -120.33
C ARG A 600 -37.29 -100.59 -120.34
N ILE A 601 -36.08 -100.61 -119.73
CA ILE A 601 -34.86 -99.83 -120.12
C ILE A 601 -34.72 -98.35 -119.65
N ASP A 602 -33.81 -98.16 -118.68
CA ASP A 602 -32.51 -97.42 -118.66
C ASP A 602 -32.33 -95.89 -118.95
N GLU A 603 -31.22 -95.36 -118.39
CA GLU A 603 -30.34 -94.24 -118.84
C GLU A 603 -30.86 -92.79 -118.92
N TYR A 604 -30.08 -91.70 -119.12
CA TYR A 604 -28.62 -91.39 -119.28
C TYR A 604 -28.34 -90.15 -118.34
N GLU A 605 -27.29 -90.08 -117.50
CA GLU A 605 -25.94 -89.45 -117.70
C GLU A 605 -25.87 -87.90 -117.74
N ALA A 606 -24.63 -87.37 -117.70
CA ALA A 606 -24.15 -85.97 -117.64
C ALA A 606 -24.23 -85.27 -116.26
N GLY A 607 -23.24 -84.48 -115.84
CA GLY A 607 -21.91 -84.19 -116.42
C GLY A 607 -21.50 -82.73 -116.25
N ILE A 608 -20.18 -82.46 -116.20
CA ILE A 608 -19.54 -81.12 -116.02
C ILE A 608 -19.74 -80.58 -114.56
N GLU A 609 -18.75 -80.37 -113.68
CA GLU A 609 -17.35 -79.88 -113.72
C GLU A 609 -17.20 -78.34 -113.60
N SER A 610 -16.07 -77.91 -113.02
CA SER A 610 -15.39 -76.61 -113.26
C SER A 610 -15.62 -75.39 -112.33
N VAL A 611 -14.63 -75.18 -111.43
CA VAL A 611 -13.75 -73.98 -111.36
C VAL A 611 -14.17 -72.66 -110.64
N HIS A 612 -13.16 -72.07 -109.96
CA HIS A 612 -13.02 -70.73 -109.34
C HIS A 612 -13.91 -70.40 -108.11
N ASP A 613 -13.43 -69.82 -107.00
CA ASP A 613 -12.12 -69.21 -106.62
C ASP A 613 -11.67 -67.93 -107.36
N MET A 614 -11.93 -66.77 -106.74
CA MET A 614 -11.25 -65.49 -106.97
C MET A 614 -11.25 -64.64 -105.68
N ASP A 615 -10.16 -64.73 -104.92
CA ASP A 615 -9.63 -63.59 -104.14
C ASP A 615 -8.95 -62.59 -105.12
N THR A 616 -8.32 -61.52 -104.60
CA THR A 616 -7.42 -60.56 -105.29
C THR A 616 -8.08 -59.48 -106.16
N ASN A 617 -7.51 -58.28 -106.42
CA ASN A 617 -6.73 -57.29 -105.62
C ASN A 617 -6.70 -55.97 -106.49
N ASP A 618 -5.85 -54.94 -106.41
CA ASP A 618 -4.69 -54.56 -105.59
C ASP A 618 -4.57 -53.01 -105.52
N ARG A 619 -4.42 -52.44 -104.30
CA ARG A 619 -3.43 -51.36 -103.99
C ARG A 619 -3.55 -49.94 -104.63
N PRO A 620 -2.61 -49.01 -104.31
CA PRO A 620 -1.91 -48.73 -103.02
C PRO A 620 -1.80 -47.23 -102.65
N ILE A 621 -1.35 -46.91 -101.42
CA ILE A 621 -0.21 -46.00 -101.06
C ILE A 621 -0.19 -45.73 -99.54
N ARG A 622 0.92 -45.43 -98.82
CA ARG A 622 2.26 -46.06 -98.74
C ARG A 622 3.01 -45.53 -97.49
N GLY A 623 3.21 -46.37 -96.46
CA GLY A 623 4.10 -46.07 -95.31
C GLY A 623 3.48 -45.20 -94.18
N ASN A 624 4.14 -45.02 -93.03
CA ASN A 624 5.49 -45.47 -92.66
C ASN A 624 5.63 -45.84 -91.16
N LYS A 625 6.76 -46.45 -90.78
CA LYS A 625 7.01 -47.14 -89.49
C LYS A 625 7.35 -46.19 -88.33
N ARG A 626 7.01 -46.60 -87.09
CA ARG A 626 8.01 -46.86 -86.03
C ARG A 626 7.45 -47.66 -84.85
N SER A 627 8.32 -48.45 -84.23
CA SER A 627 8.05 -49.31 -83.06
C SER A 627 8.96 -48.90 -81.90
N LYS A 628 8.51 -49.08 -80.65
CA LYS A 628 9.20 -49.87 -79.60
C LYS A 628 8.46 -49.82 -78.26
N SER A 629 8.62 -50.88 -77.48
CA SER A 629 8.29 -50.96 -76.05
C SER A 629 9.56 -51.37 -75.29
N THR A 630 9.84 -50.74 -74.14
CA THR A 630 10.82 -51.17 -73.13
C THR A 630 10.54 -50.52 -71.76
N THR A 631 10.47 -51.35 -70.71
CA THR A 631 10.56 -51.01 -69.28
C THR A 631 11.99 -50.57 -68.88
N SER A 632 12.34 -49.96 -67.74
CA SER A 632 11.74 -49.23 -66.58
C SER A 632 12.97 -48.87 -65.65
N PRO A 633 12.91 -48.53 -64.33
CA PRO A 633 11.84 -48.12 -63.39
C PRO A 633 12.18 -46.80 -62.63
N LEU A 634 11.70 -46.63 -61.37
CA LEU A 634 11.96 -45.57 -60.36
C LEU A 634 11.20 -44.23 -60.57
N LYS A 635 10.52 -43.61 -59.59
CA LYS A 635 10.56 -43.74 -58.11
C LYS A 635 9.18 -43.59 -57.40
N TYR A 636 9.03 -44.32 -56.30
CA TYR A 636 8.37 -44.00 -55.00
C TYR A 636 6.91 -43.49 -54.86
N THR A 637 6.39 -43.78 -53.67
CA THR A 637 4.98 -43.81 -53.23
C THR A 637 4.52 -42.57 -52.42
N SER A 638 3.21 -42.47 -52.25
CA SER A 638 2.47 -41.66 -51.24
C SER A 638 2.44 -42.36 -49.85
N PRO A 639 1.69 -41.89 -48.82
CA PRO A 639 1.53 -40.52 -48.26
C PRO A 639 1.73 -40.55 -46.70
N GLU A 640 1.17 -39.58 -45.95
CA GLU A 640 0.84 -39.65 -44.50
C GLU A 640 2.03 -39.74 -43.51
N ASP A 641 1.92 -39.47 -42.19
CA ASP A 641 1.04 -38.64 -41.35
C ASP A 641 1.80 -38.38 -40.01
N GLY A 642 1.27 -37.54 -39.11
CA GLY A 642 1.56 -37.63 -37.67
C GLY A 642 2.55 -36.60 -37.12
N GLY A 643 2.01 -35.54 -36.53
CA GLY A 643 2.76 -34.72 -35.57
C GLY A 643 2.70 -35.32 -34.16
N SER A 644 3.77 -35.18 -33.37
CA SER A 644 3.76 -35.53 -31.94
C SER A 644 4.66 -34.59 -31.13
N VAL A 645 4.25 -34.35 -29.88
CA VAL A 645 4.93 -33.48 -28.91
C VAL A 645 5.78 -34.33 -27.98
N PHE A 646 7.01 -33.89 -27.67
CA PHE A 646 7.67 -34.32 -26.45
C PHE A 646 8.52 -33.20 -25.82
N ARG A 647 8.55 -33.17 -24.48
CA ARG A 647 9.45 -32.32 -23.68
C ARG A 647 10.80 -33.00 -23.50
N GLY A 648 11.86 -32.21 -23.37
CA GLY A 648 13.13 -32.64 -22.81
C GLY A 648 13.80 -31.45 -22.13
N ASP A 649 13.65 -31.34 -20.81
CA ASP A 649 14.60 -30.60 -19.98
C ASP A 649 15.81 -31.52 -19.74
N ASP A 650 17.04 -30.99 -19.74
CA ASP A 650 18.21 -31.74 -19.26
C ASP A 650 19.28 -30.78 -18.70
N ASP A 651 19.72 -31.01 -17.47
CA ASP A 651 20.72 -30.20 -16.77
C ASP A 651 22.13 -30.73 -17.06
N GLY A 652 22.99 -29.91 -17.69
CA GLY A 652 24.30 -30.33 -18.19
C GLY A 652 25.47 -29.54 -17.58
N HIS A 653 26.04 -30.03 -16.47
CA HIS A 653 27.28 -29.47 -15.92
C HIS A 653 28.44 -29.56 -16.93
N SER A 654 29.09 -28.42 -17.22
CA SER A 654 30.42 -28.42 -17.83
C SER A 654 31.30 -27.32 -17.23
N GLN A 655 32.44 -27.71 -16.65
CA GLN A 655 33.53 -26.78 -16.37
C GLN A 655 34.32 -26.58 -17.66
N GLN A 656 34.21 -25.41 -18.29
CA GLN A 656 35.21 -24.95 -19.26
C GLN A 656 35.59 -23.49 -18.99
N THR A 657 36.84 -23.31 -18.60
CA THR A 657 37.51 -22.01 -18.57
C THR A 657 37.82 -21.56 -19.99
N ASN A 658 36.86 -20.90 -20.63
CA ASN A 658 37.09 -20.10 -21.82
C ASN A 658 36.77 -18.63 -21.49
N GLY A 659 37.65 -17.72 -21.90
CA GLY A 659 37.52 -16.30 -21.55
C GLY A 659 36.35 -15.66 -22.27
N GLU A 660 35.22 -15.49 -21.58
CA GLU A 660 34.16 -14.59 -22.06
C GLU A 660 34.72 -13.16 -22.15
N ASP A 661 34.44 -12.45 -23.26
CA ASP A 661 34.70 -11.02 -23.38
C ASP A 661 33.87 -10.25 -22.33
N TYR A 662 34.46 -9.99 -21.16
CA TYR A 662 33.81 -9.28 -20.06
C TYR A 662 33.31 -7.88 -20.46
N THR A 663 33.92 -7.27 -21.48
CA THR A 663 33.47 -6.02 -22.12
C THR A 663 32.05 -6.12 -22.71
N LYS A 664 31.63 -7.31 -23.16
CA LYS A 664 30.28 -7.61 -23.69
C LYS A 664 29.24 -7.80 -22.59
N PHE A 665 29.63 -8.02 -21.33
CA PHE A 665 28.69 -8.25 -20.23
C PHE A 665 27.66 -7.10 -20.08
N THR A 666 26.44 -7.45 -19.68
CA THR A 666 25.44 -6.45 -19.30
C THR A 666 25.81 -5.82 -17.95
N VAL A 667 25.30 -4.62 -17.67
CA VAL A 667 25.50 -3.96 -16.37
C VAL A 667 25.06 -4.87 -15.21
N GLN A 668 23.98 -5.65 -15.40
CA GLN A 668 23.50 -6.59 -14.40
C GLN A 668 24.48 -7.75 -14.15
N LYS A 669 25.02 -8.39 -15.20
CA LYS A 669 26.03 -9.47 -15.05
C LYS A 669 27.30 -8.95 -14.36
N LEU A 670 27.76 -7.74 -14.70
CA LEU A 670 28.91 -7.10 -14.04
C LEU A 670 28.67 -6.81 -12.55
N LYS A 671 27.49 -6.30 -12.19
CA LYS A 671 27.13 -6.05 -10.78
C LYS A 671 27.04 -7.35 -9.97
N GLN A 672 26.48 -8.40 -10.56
CA GLN A 672 26.42 -9.73 -9.94
C GLN A 672 27.83 -10.29 -9.71
N GLU A 673 28.70 -10.25 -10.71
CA GLU A 673 30.05 -10.81 -10.60
C GLU A 673 30.95 -10.02 -9.64
N LEU A 674 30.84 -8.68 -9.61
CA LEU A 674 31.49 -7.86 -8.57
C LEU A 674 31.03 -8.23 -7.15
N THR A 675 29.74 -8.48 -6.96
CA THR A 675 29.16 -8.85 -5.66
C THR A 675 29.57 -10.27 -5.24
N LYS A 676 29.73 -11.17 -6.20
CA LYS A 676 30.20 -12.56 -6.03
C LYS A 676 31.70 -12.68 -5.74
N HIS A 677 32.48 -11.64 -6.07
CA HIS A 677 33.88 -11.47 -5.66
C HIS A 677 34.02 -10.52 -4.45
N ASP A 678 32.98 -10.42 -3.61
CA ASP A 678 32.90 -9.61 -2.38
C ASP A 678 33.03 -8.07 -2.53
N PHE A 679 33.29 -7.54 -3.73
CA PHE A 679 33.38 -6.09 -4.03
C PHE A 679 32.03 -5.36 -4.11
N GLY A 680 31.04 -5.83 -3.32
CA GLY A 680 29.70 -5.23 -3.25
C GLY A 680 29.68 -3.85 -2.57
N ALA A 681 30.63 -3.60 -1.66
CA ALA A 681 30.72 -2.33 -0.92
C ALA A 681 31.23 -1.18 -1.81
N GLU A 682 32.25 -1.44 -2.63
CA GLU A 682 32.82 -0.53 -3.61
C GLU A 682 31.78 -0.17 -4.69
N LEU A 683 31.00 -1.17 -5.12
CA LEU A 683 29.90 -0.98 -6.05
C LEU A 683 28.78 -0.08 -5.48
N LEU A 684 28.56 -0.08 -4.17
CA LEU A 684 27.59 0.81 -3.49
C LEU A 684 28.11 2.24 -3.30
N GLN A 685 29.44 2.46 -3.28
CA GLN A 685 30.02 3.82 -3.26
C GLN A 685 29.81 4.54 -4.60
N LEU A 686 29.71 3.79 -5.70
CA LEU A 686 29.44 4.28 -7.05
C LEU A 686 27.96 4.70 -7.27
N LYS A 687 27.52 5.74 -6.55
CA LYS A 687 26.12 6.20 -6.45
C LYS A 687 25.34 6.44 -7.76
N ASN A 688 26.00 6.58 -8.92
CA ASN A 688 25.36 6.70 -10.24
C ASN A 688 26.26 6.17 -11.38
N ALA A 689 26.97 5.07 -11.18
CA ALA A 689 27.92 4.56 -12.18
C ALA A 689 27.27 4.08 -13.50
N ASN A 690 27.91 4.46 -14.61
CA ASN A 690 27.59 3.99 -15.97
C ASN A 690 28.31 2.65 -16.28
N LYS A 691 28.04 2.04 -17.46
CA LYS A 691 28.65 0.74 -17.82
C LYS A 691 30.19 0.75 -17.80
N LYS A 692 30.84 1.85 -18.19
CA LYS A 692 32.32 1.95 -18.19
C LYS A 692 32.88 1.96 -16.77
N ASP A 693 32.26 2.68 -15.84
CA ASP A 693 32.76 2.78 -14.46
C ASP A 693 32.69 1.43 -13.75
N ILE A 694 31.62 0.66 -14.00
CA ILE A 694 31.44 -0.70 -13.46
C ILE A 694 32.40 -1.70 -14.13
N LEU A 695 32.66 -1.55 -15.44
CA LEU A 695 33.71 -2.31 -16.14
C LEU A 695 35.10 -2.02 -15.55
N ALA A 696 35.46 -0.74 -15.34
CA ALA A 696 36.74 -0.35 -14.77
C ALA A 696 36.91 -0.87 -13.33
N LEU A 697 35.84 -0.86 -12.52
CA LEU A 697 35.86 -1.49 -11.19
C LEU A 697 36.08 -3.00 -11.27
N TYR A 698 35.44 -3.69 -12.23
CA TYR A 698 35.65 -5.12 -12.48
C TYR A 698 37.08 -5.44 -12.96
N GLU A 699 37.62 -4.64 -13.89
CA GLU A 699 38.99 -4.78 -14.38
C GLU A 699 40.03 -4.59 -13.27
N LYS A 700 39.81 -3.60 -12.39
CA LYS A 700 40.71 -3.28 -11.28
C LYS A 700 40.62 -4.27 -10.12
N CYS A 701 39.41 -4.61 -9.67
CA CYS A 701 39.21 -5.42 -8.46
C CYS A 701 39.19 -6.93 -8.74
N VAL A 702 38.58 -7.38 -9.84
CA VAL A 702 38.44 -8.82 -10.16
C VAL A 702 39.54 -9.30 -11.10
N LEU A 703 39.91 -8.52 -12.13
CA LEU A 703 40.95 -8.91 -13.09
C LEU A 703 42.36 -8.38 -12.75
N GLN A 704 42.50 -7.59 -11.68
CA GLN A 704 43.75 -6.99 -11.20
C GLN A 704 44.57 -6.27 -12.29
N LYS A 705 43.90 -5.62 -13.24
CA LYS A 705 44.52 -4.76 -14.25
C LYS A 705 44.65 -3.33 -13.71
N SER A 706 45.86 -2.78 -13.77
CA SER A 706 46.20 -1.40 -13.40
C SER A 706 45.86 -0.39 -14.48
#